data_AF-A0A8J5U9J5-F1
#
_entry.id   AF-A0A8J5U9J5-F1
#
_cell.length_a   1.000
_cell.length_b   1.000
_cell.length_c   1.000
_cell.angle_alpha   90.00
_cell.angle_beta   90.00
_cell.angle_gamma   90.00
#
_symmetry.space_group_name_H-M   'P 1'
#
loop_
_entity.id
_entity.type
_entity.pdbx_description
1 polymer ?
#
loop_
_entity_poly.entity_id
_entity_poly.type
_entity_poly.pdbx_seq_one_letter_code
_entity_poly.pdbx_strand_id
1 'polypeptide(L)'
;MRTWFGRGKKLQRAVTSCCLCAFVLYGYDQGVFGGILENEDWLRQFNDPGDTLTGFITSSYNLGCLLGCFKNFFVGEKLGRRWTIWVAMGWILVGAALQATAFTRGHLIAGRIVTGVGTGLKTSTVPMYQSELCEGTKRGRLVSAEVMFVGIGIAFAYWWDFAFSFVGGPFAWRWPLAFQAVFAFWVIFVVFGVPESPRWLLNHGKRQEAIEVLSAVYDKPIDHPDILREVESIEAALSMEAEAEGSTSWASTFRKDKVSTRYRVFLAWFVQFMNQAGGINLVVYYILTVLTANVGLEHRLAQIIAGCIQLMFPIGSLLPTLALDKMGRRSTMMWGSAGLSFSMMMVAALLSQADDTSRGRAFAAGSVAFFFTYMLVFGASMNCVPWVYVPEILPLHARTKGTAIGVSSNWLWNFTVVMITPILINRLQWKAYLIFMATNLIFVPIIFLLYPETSNLALEEVDYIFARGENTVQVAREMQKELALHGRLADDRYPEKATKMESNSHERGDENPADEKQKLDLLSFTDNLSQSSIRLSIYPSCSPKPSSSSPLRATTWSSDDYKATHDTHSIRWEFTVKGRNGVPGPGNFAASCHGLQVISDDLDLTGKPDFERCNDTAYEARQYFSGEYTTVEVRRTDYPDLGKEVQISATANYTSTNDNIVNGHLKFGDFQTKFISTPIEG
;
A
#
# COMPACT_ATOMS: atom_id res chain seq x y z
N MET A 1 -16.29 -1.49 25.96
CA MET A 1 -16.71 -1.33 24.54
C MET A 1 -18.23 -1.45 24.38
N ARG A 2 -18.93 -0.54 23.70
CA ARG A 2 -20.38 -0.68 23.40
C ARG A 2 -20.61 -0.96 21.92
N THR A 3 -20.48 -2.22 21.50
CA THR A 3 -20.96 -2.63 20.18
C THR A 3 -22.47 -2.84 20.27
N TRP A 4 -23.24 -1.95 19.65
CA TRP A 4 -24.72 -2.05 19.67
C TRP A 4 -25.22 -3.33 19.00
N PHE A 5 -24.41 -3.89 18.10
CA PHE A 5 -24.71 -5.07 17.30
C PHE A 5 -24.20 -6.39 17.91
N GLY A 6 -23.70 -6.38 19.15
CA GLY A 6 -23.19 -7.56 19.84
C GLY A 6 -21.82 -8.01 19.34
N ARG A 7 -21.61 -9.32 19.18
CA ARG A 7 -20.35 -9.97 18.82
C ARG A 7 -20.50 -10.91 17.61
N GLY A 8 -19.37 -11.35 17.06
CA GLY A 8 -19.25 -12.34 16.01
C GLY A 8 -19.95 -11.96 14.72
N LYS A 9 -20.68 -12.92 14.12
CA LYS A 9 -21.31 -12.75 12.80
C LYS A 9 -22.25 -11.55 12.72
N LYS A 10 -22.95 -11.19 13.80
CA LYS A 10 -23.84 -10.01 13.81
C LYS A 10 -23.04 -8.72 13.66
N LEU A 11 -21.93 -8.62 14.38
CA LEU A 11 -21.02 -7.48 14.30
C LEU A 11 -20.35 -7.39 12.92
N GLN A 12 -19.82 -8.51 12.41
CA GLN A 12 -19.19 -8.58 11.08
C GLN A 12 -20.16 -8.15 9.96
N ARG A 13 -21.44 -8.55 10.04
CA ARG A 13 -22.49 -8.13 9.11
C ARG A 13 -22.80 -6.64 9.21
N ALA A 14 -22.80 -6.08 10.42
CA ALA A 14 -23.00 -4.63 10.62
C ALA A 14 -21.87 -3.81 9.99
N VAL A 15 -20.61 -4.20 10.24
CA VAL A 15 -19.43 -3.57 9.63
C VAL A 15 -19.51 -3.67 8.11
N THR A 16 -19.75 -4.87 7.58
CA THR A 16 -19.87 -5.09 6.12
C THR A 16 -21.02 -4.28 5.52
N SER A 17 -22.18 -4.23 6.17
CA SER A 17 -23.32 -3.42 5.70
C SER A 17 -23.00 -1.93 5.68
N CYS A 18 -22.28 -1.42 6.69
CA CYS A 18 -21.81 -0.04 6.74
C CYS A 18 -20.90 0.28 5.55
N CYS A 19 -19.89 -0.57 5.32
CA CYS A 19 -18.90 -0.37 4.26
C CYS A 19 -19.52 -0.47 2.86
N LEU A 20 -20.32 -1.51 2.62
CA LEU A 20 -21.00 -1.69 1.34
C LEU A 20 -22.00 -0.56 1.05
N CYS A 21 -22.78 -0.10 2.04
CA CYS A 21 -23.70 1.02 1.87
C CYS A 21 -22.97 2.33 1.56
N ALA A 22 -21.80 2.58 2.17
CA ALA A 22 -20.97 3.73 1.83
C ALA A 22 -20.49 3.70 0.36
N PHE A 23 -20.26 2.53 -0.20
CA PHE A 23 -19.91 2.34 -1.61
C PHE A 23 -21.12 2.38 -2.56
N VAL A 24 -22.32 1.96 -2.12
CA VAL A 24 -23.57 2.25 -2.84
C VAL A 24 -23.76 3.76 -2.97
N LEU A 25 -23.59 4.49 -1.88
CA LEU A 25 -23.67 5.95 -1.87
C LEU A 25 -22.65 6.58 -2.83
N TYR A 26 -21.41 6.07 -2.85
CA TYR A 26 -20.43 6.51 -3.86
C TYR A 26 -20.95 6.29 -5.29
N GLY A 27 -21.45 5.09 -5.62
CA GLY A 27 -22.03 4.82 -6.93
C GLY A 27 -23.25 5.69 -7.26
N TYR A 28 -24.11 5.92 -6.28
CA TYR A 28 -25.29 6.76 -6.41
C TYR A 28 -24.92 8.19 -6.82
N ASP A 29 -23.97 8.81 -6.12
CA ASP A 29 -23.52 10.18 -6.39
C ASP A 29 -22.90 10.33 -7.80
N GLN A 30 -22.29 9.28 -8.34
CA GLN A 30 -21.79 9.24 -9.71
C GLN A 30 -22.94 9.11 -10.73
N GLY A 31 -23.88 8.20 -10.47
CA GLY A 31 -24.96 7.86 -11.41
C GLY A 31 -26.08 8.90 -11.48
N VAL A 32 -26.41 9.58 -10.37
CA VAL A 32 -27.59 10.46 -10.26
C VAL A 32 -27.54 11.68 -11.19
N PHE A 33 -26.35 12.14 -11.57
CA PHE A 33 -26.25 13.21 -12.57
C PHE A 33 -26.53 12.70 -13.98
N GLY A 34 -26.41 11.40 -14.25
CA GLY A 34 -26.66 10.83 -15.56
C GLY A 34 -28.10 10.98 -16.05
N GLY A 35 -29.09 10.86 -15.15
CA GLY A 35 -30.49 11.12 -15.48
C GLY A 35 -30.87 12.60 -15.39
N ILE A 36 -30.29 13.33 -14.42
CA ILE A 36 -30.63 14.74 -14.16
C ILE A 36 -30.18 15.69 -15.27
N LEU A 37 -29.05 15.44 -15.93
CA LEU A 37 -28.50 16.34 -16.93
C LEU A 37 -29.43 16.60 -18.11
N GLU A 38 -30.28 15.63 -18.44
CA GLU A 38 -31.27 15.72 -19.52
C GLU A 38 -32.69 16.03 -19.00
N ASN A 39 -32.85 16.35 -17.72
CA ASN A 39 -34.13 16.72 -17.14
C ASN A 39 -34.51 18.16 -17.51
N GLU A 40 -35.71 18.35 -18.08
CA GLU A 40 -36.17 19.67 -18.55
C GLU A 40 -36.26 20.72 -17.45
N ASP A 41 -36.71 20.35 -16.24
CA ASP A 41 -36.83 21.28 -15.12
C ASP A 41 -35.47 21.70 -14.56
N TRP A 42 -34.48 20.79 -14.61
CA TRP A 42 -33.10 21.12 -14.28
C TRP A 42 -32.49 22.08 -15.32
N LEU A 43 -32.65 21.78 -16.61
CA LEU A 43 -32.18 22.64 -17.71
C LEU A 43 -32.81 24.04 -17.63
N ARG A 44 -34.12 24.11 -17.33
CA ARG A 44 -34.84 25.39 -17.13
C ARG A 44 -34.32 26.16 -15.93
N GLN A 45 -34.09 25.51 -14.78
CA GLN A 45 -33.58 26.17 -13.57
C GLN A 45 -32.18 26.77 -13.78
N PHE A 46 -31.33 26.08 -14.53
CA PHE A 46 -29.93 26.47 -14.72
C PHE A 46 -29.67 27.10 -16.10
N ASN A 47 -30.71 27.51 -16.83
CA ASN A 47 -30.63 28.21 -18.11
C ASN A 47 -29.73 27.50 -19.13
N ASP A 48 -29.85 26.18 -19.28
CA ASP A 48 -29.06 25.35 -20.20
C ASP A 48 -27.56 25.74 -20.27
N PRO A 49 -26.72 25.24 -19.34
CA PRO A 49 -25.36 25.74 -19.15
C PRO A 49 -24.41 25.53 -20.34
N GLY A 50 -24.78 24.72 -21.35
CA GLY A 50 -23.92 24.35 -22.48
C GLY A 50 -22.76 23.43 -22.10
N ASP A 51 -22.11 22.83 -23.10
CA ASP A 51 -21.18 21.69 -22.94
C ASP A 51 -20.11 21.88 -21.86
N THR A 52 -19.36 22.98 -21.93
CA THR A 52 -18.21 23.23 -21.03
C THR A 52 -18.64 23.39 -19.58
N LEU A 53 -19.73 24.13 -19.35
CA LEU A 53 -20.19 24.40 -17.99
C LEU A 53 -20.97 23.21 -17.43
N THR A 54 -21.72 22.46 -18.25
CA THR A 54 -22.28 21.16 -17.88
C THR A 54 -21.16 20.22 -17.43
N GLY A 55 -20.09 20.11 -18.23
CA GLY A 55 -18.91 19.31 -17.89
C GLY A 55 -18.30 19.71 -16.55
N PHE A 56 -18.14 21.02 -16.30
CA PHE A 56 -17.60 21.53 -15.04
C PHE A 56 -18.54 21.33 -13.84
N ILE A 57 -19.85 21.55 -14.02
CA ILE A 57 -20.85 21.29 -12.96
C ILE A 57 -20.76 19.81 -12.56
N THR A 58 -20.82 18.89 -13.53
CA THR A 58 -20.77 17.45 -13.26
C THR A 58 -19.44 17.06 -12.64
N SER A 59 -18.30 17.52 -13.17
CA SER A 59 -16.96 17.13 -12.72
C SER A 59 -16.54 17.79 -11.40
N SER A 60 -17.12 18.92 -10.99
CA SER A 60 -16.78 19.62 -9.74
C SER A 60 -16.87 18.75 -8.48
N TYR A 61 -17.76 17.75 -8.49
CA TYR A 61 -17.82 16.71 -7.46
C TYR A 61 -16.50 15.96 -7.30
N ASN A 62 -15.86 15.57 -8.41
CA ASN A 62 -14.60 14.82 -8.40
C ASN A 62 -13.43 15.68 -7.90
N LEU A 63 -13.46 17.00 -8.15
CA LEU A 63 -12.51 17.93 -7.56
C LEU A 63 -12.67 17.97 -6.03
N GLY A 64 -13.93 17.98 -5.55
CA GLY A 64 -14.23 17.80 -4.13
C GLY A 64 -13.66 16.50 -3.58
N CYS A 65 -13.83 15.37 -4.27
CA CYS A 65 -13.27 14.08 -3.87
C CYS A 65 -11.74 14.11 -3.75
N LEU A 66 -11.06 14.71 -4.73
CA LEU A 66 -9.62 14.90 -4.69
C LEU A 66 -9.18 15.69 -3.44
N LEU A 67 -9.86 16.80 -3.14
CA LEU A 67 -9.62 17.58 -1.93
C LEU A 67 -9.91 16.78 -0.64
N GLY A 68 -10.93 15.94 -0.65
CA GLY A 68 -11.26 15.03 0.45
C GLY A 68 -10.15 14.01 0.72
N CYS A 69 -9.58 13.41 -0.32
CA CYS A 69 -8.44 12.50 -0.20
C CYS A 69 -7.20 13.20 0.39
N PHE A 70 -6.89 14.41 -0.08
CA PHE A 70 -5.79 15.20 0.49
C PHE A 70 -6.03 15.53 1.97
N LYS A 71 -7.25 15.88 2.37
CA LYS A 71 -7.59 16.08 3.80
C LYS A 71 -7.45 14.79 4.60
N ASN A 72 -7.90 13.67 4.06
CA ASN A 72 -7.78 12.37 4.73
C ASN A 72 -6.33 12.01 5.02
N PHE A 73 -5.42 12.35 4.10
CA PHE A 73 -4.00 12.09 4.27
C PHE A 73 -3.41 12.71 5.54
N PHE A 74 -3.83 13.92 5.91
CA PHE A 74 -3.31 14.62 7.09
C PHE A 74 -4.09 14.34 8.38
N VAL A 75 -5.39 14.04 8.26
CA VAL A 75 -6.32 14.01 9.39
C VAL A 75 -6.82 12.59 9.72
N GLY A 76 -6.87 11.70 8.73
CA GLY A 76 -7.48 10.37 8.85
C GLY A 76 -6.82 9.46 9.88
N GLU A 77 -5.49 9.54 10.04
CA GLU A 77 -4.79 8.77 11.07
C GLU A 77 -5.02 9.33 12.47
N LYS A 78 -5.20 10.65 12.63
CA LYS A 78 -5.46 11.26 13.95
C LYS A 78 -6.87 10.99 14.46
N LEU A 79 -7.85 10.95 13.56
CA LEU A 79 -9.27 10.76 13.93
C LEU A 79 -9.64 9.30 14.16
N GLY A 80 -8.93 8.35 13.56
CA GLY A 80 -9.37 6.95 13.47
C GLY A 80 -10.35 6.73 12.33
N ARG A 81 -10.67 5.46 12.04
CA ARG A 81 -11.47 5.09 10.87
C ARG A 81 -12.94 5.40 11.09
N ARG A 82 -13.48 5.07 12.26
CA ARG A 82 -14.90 5.29 12.61
C ARG A 82 -15.28 6.77 12.55
N TRP A 83 -14.50 7.65 13.19
CA TRP A 83 -14.78 9.08 13.20
C TRP A 83 -14.60 9.72 11.83
N THR A 84 -13.60 9.28 11.06
CA THR A 84 -13.39 9.77 9.69
C THR A 84 -14.60 9.45 8.81
N ILE A 85 -15.15 8.23 8.89
CA ILE A 85 -16.37 7.85 8.16
C ILE A 85 -17.56 8.71 8.61
N TRP A 86 -17.71 8.95 9.92
CA TRP A 86 -18.80 9.77 10.45
C TRP A 86 -18.73 11.22 9.96
N VAL A 87 -17.56 11.85 10.03
CA VAL A 87 -17.30 13.20 9.52
C VAL A 87 -17.52 13.26 8.01
N ALA A 88 -17.10 12.25 7.26
CA ALA A 88 -17.32 12.16 5.83
C ALA A 88 -18.81 12.18 5.46
N MET A 89 -19.65 11.43 6.19
CA MET A 89 -21.10 11.45 5.98
C MET A 89 -21.70 12.81 6.34
N GLY A 90 -21.19 13.50 7.35
CA GLY A 90 -21.59 14.88 7.68
C GLY A 90 -21.37 15.85 6.51
N TRP A 91 -20.19 15.80 5.88
CA TRP A 91 -19.90 16.59 4.67
C TRP A 91 -20.86 16.26 3.51
N ILE A 92 -21.18 14.97 3.32
CA ILE A 92 -22.14 14.53 2.29
C ILE A 92 -23.53 15.08 2.57
N LEU A 93 -24.02 15.04 3.81
CA LEU A 93 -25.33 15.57 4.17
C LEU A 93 -25.45 17.07 3.93
N VAL A 94 -24.40 17.84 4.31
CA VAL A 94 -24.36 19.29 4.05
C VAL A 94 -24.37 19.55 2.54
N GLY A 95 -23.55 18.84 1.78
CA GLY A 95 -23.49 19.00 0.32
C GLY A 95 -24.80 18.57 -0.37
N ALA A 96 -25.46 17.52 0.11
CA ALA A 96 -26.77 17.08 -0.38
C ALA A 96 -27.85 18.16 -0.17
N ALA A 97 -27.87 18.78 1.01
CA ALA A 97 -28.78 19.89 1.31
C ALA A 97 -28.54 21.10 0.39
N LEU A 98 -27.27 21.48 0.17
CA LEU A 98 -26.90 22.55 -0.76
C LEU A 98 -27.31 22.23 -2.20
N GLN A 99 -27.08 21.00 -2.68
CA GLN A 99 -27.48 20.59 -4.02
C GLN A 99 -29.00 20.60 -4.20
N ALA A 100 -29.75 20.06 -3.24
CA ALA A 100 -31.21 19.99 -3.30
C ALA A 100 -31.90 21.37 -3.19
N THR A 101 -31.21 22.36 -2.60
CA THR A 101 -31.70 23.75 -2.46
C THR A 101 -31.11 24.70 -3.49
N ALA A 102 -30.39 24.20 -4.49
CA ALA A 102 -29.71 25.03 -5.47
C ALA A 102 -30.66 25.79 -6.41
N PHE A 103 -30.45 27.10 -6.53
CA PHE A 103 -31.15 27.97 -7.50
C PHE A 103 -30.21 28.58 -8.55
N THR A 104 -28.91 28.59 -8.28
CA THR A 104 -27.89 29.14 -9.19
C THR A 104 -26.82 28.10 -9.46
N ARG A 105 -26.16 28.21 -10.62
CA ARG A 105 -25.10 27.27 -11.04
C ARG A 105 -23.96 27.21 -10.02
N GLY A 106 -23.54 28.36 -9.49
CA GLY A 106 -22.50 28.44 -8.45
C GLY A 106 -22.91 27.76 -7.15
N HIS A 107 -24.17 27.88 -6.74
CA HIS A 107 -24.70 27.17 -5.57
C HIS A 107 -24.64 25.65 -5.78
N LEU A 108 -25.07 25.16 -6.95
CA LEU A 108 -25.00 23.72 -7.26
C LEU A 108 -23.55 23.21 -7.25
N ILE A 109 -22.61 23.94 -7.87
CA ILE A 109 -21.18 23.60 -7.89
C ILE A 109 -20.61 23.54 -6.47
N ALA A 110 -20.93 24.52 -5.62
CA ALA A 110 -20.48 24.52 -4.23
C ALA A 110 -20.99 23.29 -3.47
N GLY A 111 -22.28 22.95 -3.62
CA GLY A 111 -22.85 21.74 -3.03
C GLY A 111 -22.15 20.46 -3.51
N ARG A 112 -21.81 20.37 -4.79
CA ARG A 112 -21.09 19.23 -5.37
C ARG A 112 -19.68 19.09 -4.82
N ILE A 113 -18.93 20.18 -4.70
CA ILE A 113 -17.58 20.17 -4.10
C ILE A 113 -17.66 19.71 -2.63
N VAL A 114 -18.62 20.22 -1.86
CA VAL A 114 -18.83 19.87 -0.45
C VAL A 114 -19.17 18.39 -0.28
N THR A 115 -20.11 17.85 -1.07
CA THR A 115 -20.39 16.41 -1.09
C THR A 115 -19.15 15.61 -1.49
N GLY A 116 -18.44 16.06 -2.52
CA GLY A 116 -17.22 15.42 -3.00
C GLY A 116 -16.16 15.28 -1.91
N VAL A 117 -15.93 16.32 -1.08
CA VAL A 117 -14.98 16.25 0.05
C VAL A 117 -15.31 15.08 0.98
N GLY A 118 -16.59 14.88 1.30
CA GLY A 118 -17.03 13.74 2.10
C GLY A 118 -16.80 12.40 1.39
N THR A 119 -17.10 12.31 0.09
CA THR A 119 -16.80 11.10 -0.69
C THR A 119 -15.30 10.80 -0.76
N GLY A 120 -14.43 11.79 -0.92
CA GLY A 120 -12.98 11.59 -0.89
C GLY A 120 -12.50 10.99 0.45
N LEU A 121 -13.01 11.52 1.57
CA LEU A 121 -12.73 10.98 2.91
C LEU A 121 -13.23 9.53 3.06
N LYS A 122 -14.47 9.24 2.63
CA LYS A 122 -15.07 7.90 2.78
C LYS A 122 -14.35 6.85 1.93
N THR A 123 -14.06 7.15 0.66
CA THR A 123 -13.44 6.20 -0.29
C THR A 123 -12.00 5.87 0.05
N SER A 124 -11.28 6.78 0.72
CA SER A 124 -9.96 6.47 1.26
C SER A 124 -10.00 5.64 2.56
N THR A 125 -11.08 5.69 3.33
CA THR A 125 -11.11 5.14 4.71
C THR A 125 -11.87 3.83 4.83
N VAL A 126 -13.01 3.71 4.13
CA VAL A 126 -13.92 2.56 4.25
C VAL A 126 -13.24 1.22 3.85
N PRO A 127 -12.48 1.12 2.74
CA PRO A 127 -11.83 -0.15 2.40
C PRO A 127 -10.79 -0.59 3.43
N MET A 128 -10.03 0.38 3.97
CA MET A 128 -9.09 0.13 5.06
C MET A 128 -9.84 -0.40 6.28
N TYR A 129 -10.90 0.27 6.69
CA TYR A 129 -11.73 -0.13 7.83
C TYR A 129 -12.32 -1.54 7.65
N GLN A 130 -12.84 -1.87 6.47
CA GLN A 130 -13.36 -3.20 6.16
C GLN A 130 -12.27 -4.27 6.26
N SER A 131 -11.09 -4.02 5.66
CA SER A 131 -9.97 -4.97 5.69
C SER A 131 -9.41 -5.20 7.10
N GLU A 132 -9.36 -4.16 7.93
CA GLU A 132 -8.85 -4.22 9.31
C GLU A 132 -9.81 -4.94 10.28
N LEU A 133 -11.10 -5.05 9.94
CA LEU A 133 -12.15 -5.69 10.76
C LEU A 133 -12.67 -7.01 10.19
N CYS A 134 -12.02 -7.58 9.18
CA CYS A 134 -12.39 -8.89 8.66
C CYS A 134 -11.22 -9.87 8.66
N GLU A 135 -11.58 -11.15 8.72
CA GLU A 135 -10.63 -12.26 8.64
C GLU A 135 -9.82 -12.18 7.33
N GLY A 136 -8.51 -12.43 7.42
CA GLY A 136 -7.58 -12.38 6.29
C GLY A 136 -8.09 -13.07 5.01
N THR A 137 -8.66 -14.27 5.16
CA THR A 137 -9.18 -15.10 4.06
C THR A 137 -10.37 -14.49 3.32
N LYS A 138 -11.09 -13.55 3.93
CA LYS A 138 -12.28 -12.91 3.35
C LYS A 138 -12.00 -11.47 2.86
N ARG A 139 -10.84 -10.89 3.20
CA ARG A 139 -10.46 -9.50 2.89
C ARG A 139 -10.62 -9.17 1.41
N GLY A 140 -9.97 -9.93 0.52
CA GLY A 140 -9.99 -9.68 -0.92
C GLY A 140 -11.40 -9.71 -1.51
N ARG A 141 -12.23 -10.68 -1.11
CA ARG A 141 -13.62 -10.79 -1.56
C ARG A 141 -14.49 -9.61 -1.10
N LEU A 142 -14.32 -9.17 0.15
CA LEU A 142 -15.11 -8.07 0.71
C LEU A 142 -14.74 -6.73 0.07
N VAL A 143 -13.45 -6.47 -0.14
CA VAL A 143 -12.99 -5.27 -0.85
C VAL A 143 -13.45 -5.30 -2.32
N SER A 144 -13.40 -6.45 -2.98
CA SER A 144 -13.94 -6.61 -4.34
C SER A 144 -15.45 -6.35 -4.40
N ALA A 145 -16.19 -6.81 -3.38
CA ALA A 145 -17.62 -6.55 -3.26
C ALA A 145 -17.93 -5.06 -3.09
N GLU A 146 -17.11 -4.27 -2.38
CA GLU A 146 -17.30 -2.82 -2.29
C GLU A 146 -17.35 -2.16 -3.68
N VAL A 147 -16.43 -2.54 -4.58
CA VAL A 147 -16.39 -2.00 -5.95
C VAL A 147 -17.58 -2.47 -6.79
N MET A 148 -18.10 -3.67 -6.56
CA MET A 148 -19.37 -4.13 -7.17
C MET A 148 -20.55 -3.29 -6.70
N PHE A 149 -20.61 -2.92 -5.42
CA PHE A 149 -21.70 -2.12 -4.86
C PHE A 149 -21.71 -0.67 -5.38
N VAL A 150 -20.59 -0.16 -5.90
CA VAL A 150 -20.57 1.08 -6.71
C VAL A 150 -21.46 0.92 -7.94
N GLY A 151 -21.32 -0.18 -8.69
CA GLY A 151 -22.15 -0.47 -9.85
C GLY A 151 -23.64 -0.59 -9.49
N ILE A 152 -23.95 -1.19 -8.34
CA ILE A 152 -25.33 -1.25 -7.81
C ILE A 152 -25.87 0.16 -7.54
N GLY A 153 -25.07 1.02 -6.91
CA GLY A 153 -25.44 2.42 -6.65
C GLY A 153 -25.70 3.22 -7.92
N ILE A 154 -24.85 3.06 -8.95
CA ILE A 154 -25.02 3.71 -10.26
C ILE A 154 -26.32 3.25 -10.91
N ALA A 155 -26.54 1.93 -10.98
CA ALA A 155 -27.76 1.39 -11.59
C ALA A 155 -29.02 1.86 -10.84
N PHE A 156 -28.99 1.83 -9.50
CA PHE A 156 -30.08 2.33 -8.66
C PHE A 156 -30.36 3.81 -8.94
N ALA A 157 -29.34 4.65 -9.09
CA ALA A 157 -29.51 6.07 -9.40
C ALA A 157 -30.24 6.30 -10.73
N TYR A 158 -29.88 5.58 -11.80
CA TYR A 158 -30.55 5.72 -13.11
C TYR A 158 -32.03 5.32 -13.05
N TRP A 159 -32.36 4.23 -12.36
CA TRP A 159 -33.75 3.83 -12.18
C TRP A 159 -34.51 4.79 -11.25
N TRP A 160 -33.82 5.37 -10.27
CA TRP A 160 -34.39 6.39 -9.40
C TRP A 160 -34.73 7.67 -10.17
N ASP A 161 -33.79 8.19 -10.97
CA ASP A 161 -34.03 9.35 -11.82
C ASP A 161 -35.16 9.10 -12.82
N PHE A 162 -35.23 7.90 -13.40
CA PHE A 162 -36.34 7.50 -14.26
C PHE A 162 -37.68 7.47 -13.52
N ALA A 163 -37.72 6.99 -12.27
CA ALA A 163 -38.95 6.98 -11.48
C ALA A 163 -39.44 8.41 -11.17
N PHE A 164 -38.54 9.34 -10.90
CA PHE A 164 -38.89 10.73 -10.59
C PHE A 164 -39.10 11.61 -11.82
N SER A 165 -38.70 11.16 -13.02
CA SER A 165 -39.00 11.88 -14.28
C SER A 165 -40.51 12.00 -14.55
N PHE A 166 -41.32 11.09 -14.00
CA PHE A 166 -42.79 11.14 -14.10
C PHE A 166 -43.47 12.20 -13.22
N VAL A 167 -42.77 12.70 -12.18
CA VAL A 167 -43.37 13.66 -11.22
C VAL A 167 -43.42 15.07 -11.80
N GLY A 168 -42.40 15.45 -12.59
CA GLY A 168 -42.23 16.80 -13.13
C GLY A 168 -41.93 17.86 -12.07
N GLY A 169 -41.57 19.05 -12.54
CA GLY A 169 -41.24 20.21 -11.72
C GLY A 169 -39.89 20.08 -10.98
N PRO A 170 -39.56 21.05 -10.10
CA PRO A 170 -38.27 21.06 -9.40
C PRO A 170 -38.01 19.82 -8.54
N PHE A 171 -39.07 19.15 -8.09
CA PHE A 171 -38.95 17.94 -7.28
C PHE A 171 -38.32 16.77 -8.05
N ALA A 172 -38.54 16.69 -9.37
CA ALA A 172 -38.04 15.62 -10.23
C ALA A 172 -36.51 15.48 -10.21
N TRP A 173 -35.77 16.58 -10.07
CA TRP A 173 -34.30 16.55 -9.98
C TRP A 173 -33.77 16.84 -8.57
N ARG A 174 -34.48 17.62 -7.74
CA ARG A 174 -34.03 17.95 -6.38
C ARG A 174 -34.09 16.75 -5.44
N TRP A 175 -35.15 15.94 -5.56
CA TRP A 175 -35.32 14.80 -4.66
C TRP A 175 -34.28 13.70 -4.91
N PRO A 176 -33.97 13.28 -6.14
CA PRO A 176 -32.84 12.38 -6.38
C PRO A 176 -31.52 12.91 -5.79
N LEU A 177 -31.22 14.21 -5.93
CA LEU A 177 -30.03 14.77 -5.28
C LEU A 177 -30.08 14.70 -3.75
N ALA A 178 -31.24 14.95 -3.14
CA ALA A 178 -31.41 14.86 -1.69
C ALA A 178 -31.37 13.40 -1.18
N PHE A 179 -31.76 12.42 -2.00
CA PHE A 179 -31.94 11.03 -1.60
C PHE A 179 -30.64 10.36 -1.15
N GLN A 180 -29.48 10.86 -1.60
CA GLN A 180 -28.16 10.42 -1.11
C GLN A 180 -28.06 10.50 0.44
N ALA A 181 -28.82 11.40 1.08
CA ALA A 181 -28.89 11.54 2.52
C ALA A 181 -29.39 10.27 3.23
N VAL A 182 -30.26 9.47 2.58
CA VAL A 182 -30.78 8.22 3.16
C VAL A 182 -29.65 7.23 3.41
N PHE A 183 -28.76 7.05 2.44
CA PHE A 183 -27.59 6.19 2.60
C PHE A 183 -26.62 6.76 3.64
N ALA A 184 -26.40 8.08 3.65
CA ALA A 184 -25.53 8.74 4.61
C ALA A 184 -26.03 8.57 6.05
N PHE A 185 -27.34 8.73 6.30
CA PHE A 185 -27.94 8.50 7.62
C PHE A 185 -27.82 7.04 8.06
N TRP A 186 -28.00 6.08 7.15
CA TRP A 186 -27.79 4.67 7.45
C TRP A 186 -26.34 4.42 7.90
N VAL A 187 -25.36 4.91 7.14
CA VAL A 187 -23.93 4.76 7.48
C VAL A 187 -23.62 5.43 8.82
N ILE A 188 -24.12 6.65 9.08
CA ILE A 188 -23.95 7.33 10.38
C ILE A 188 -24.50 6.50 11.54
N PHE A 189 -25.68 5.92 11.38
CA PHE A 189 -26.32 5.12 12.41
C PHE A 189 -25.51 3.85 12.70
N VAL A 190 -25.11 3.11 11.67
CA VAL A 190 -24.36 1.86 11.83
C VAL A 190 -22.94 2.12 12.33
N VAL A 191 -22.24 3.12 11.79
CA VAL A 191 -20.85 3.43 12.18
C VAL A 191 -20.74 3.80 13.66
N PHE A 192 -21.80 4.35 14.26
CA PHE A 192 -21.84 4.66 15.68
C PHE A 192 -21.91 3.40 16.58
N GLY A 193 -22.47 2.31 16.08
CA GLY A 193 -22.65 1.05 16.81
C GLY A 193 -21.54 0.01 16.61
N VAL A 194 -20.58 0.25 15.72
CA VAL A 194 -19.45 -0.65 15.39
C VAL A 194 -18.14 -0.18 16.05
N PRO A 195 -17.17 -1.10 16.29
CA PRO A 195 -15.91 -0.78 16.95
C PRO A 195 -14.96 0.03 16.06
N GLU A 196 -13.95 0.64 16.66
CA GLU A 196 -12.82 1.21 15.91
C GLU A 196 -11.91 0.10 15.37
N SER A 197 -11.08 0.43 14.39
CA SER A 197 -10.08 -0.49 13.84
C SER A 197 -9.09 -0.99 14.90
N PRO A 198 -8.87 -2.33 15.01
CA PRO A 198 -7.89 -2.88 15.94
C PRO A 198 -6.46 -2.45 15.59
N ARG A 199 -6.15 -2.31 14.29
CA ARG A 199 -4.86 -1.82 13.82
C ARG A 199 -4.61 -0.38 14.25
N TRP A 200 -5.61 0.48 14.10
CA TRP A 200 -5.51 1.88 14.55
C TRP A 200 -5.33 1.96 16.07
N LEU A 201 -6.06 1.15 16.84
CA LEU A 201 -5.94 1.10 18.30
C LEU A 201 -4.54 0.69 18.75
N LEU A 202 -3.95 -0.36 18.13
CA LEU A 202 -2.58 -0.79 18.42
C LEU A 202 -1.56 0.29 18.08
N ASN A 203 -1.71 0.95 16.93
CA ASN A 203 -0.84 2.06 16.53
C ASN A 203 -0.88 3.25 17.51
N HIS A 204 -1.96 3.38 18.29
CA HIS A 204 -2.13 4.42 19.31
C HIS A 204 -1.88 3.93 20.73
N GLY A 205 -1.22 2.77 20.90
CA GLY A 205 -0.89 2.18 22.20
C GLY A 205 -2.09 1.66 22.99
N LYS A 206 -3.27 1.56 22.36
CA LYS A 206 -4.51 1.08 23.00
C LYS A 206 -4.67 -0.44 22.85
N ARG A 207 -3.67 -1.18 23.30
CA ARG A 207 -3.59 -2.64 23.12
C ARG A 207 -4.79 -3.39 23.69
N GLN A 208 -5.22 -3.04 24.91
CA GLN A 208 -6.34 -3.71 25.57
C GLN A 208 -7.66 -3.54 24.78
N GLU A 209 -7.92 -2.32 24.28
CA GLU A 209 -9.09 -2.06 23.44
C GLU A 209 -9.01 -2.86 22.13
N ALA A 210 -7.83 -2.98 21.52
CA ALA A 210 -7.66 -3.75 20.29
C ALA A 210 -7.97 -5.25 20.49
N ILE A 211 -7.52 -5.85 21.60
CA ILE A 211 -7.84 -7.24 21.95
C ILE A 211 -9.35 -7.41 22.13
N GLU A 212 -10.00 -6.48 22.84
CA GLU A 212 -11.46 -6.50 23.00
C GLU A 212 -12.19 -6.42 21.65
N VAL A 213 -11.71 -5.60 20.70
CA VAL A 213 -12.29 -5.48 19.36
C VAL A 213 -12.14 -6.80 18.61
N LEU A 214 -10.95 -7.36 18.54
CA LEU A 214 -10.67 -8.62 17.83
C LEU A 214 -11.47 -9.77 18.44
N SER A 215 -11.52 -9.84 19.77
CA SER A 215 -12.33 -10.78 20.54
C SER A 215 -13.82 -10.65 20.19
N ALA A 216 -14.34 -9.43 20.07
CA ALA A 216 -15.72 -9.17 19.67
C ALA A 216 -16.00 -9.51 18.21
N VAL A 217 -15.07 -9.23 17.29
CA VAL A 217 -15.21 -9.47 15.85
C VAL A 217 -15.12 -10.96 15.51
N TYR A 218 -14.14 -11.68 16.08
CA TYR A 218 -13.93 -13.10 15.82
C TYR A 218 -14.75 -14.03 16.73
N ASP A 219 -15.49 -13.47 17.68
CA ASP A 219 -16.33 -14.20 18.64
C ASP A 219 -15.56 -15.22 19.49
N LYS A 220 -14.35 -14.83 19.90
CA LYS A 220 -13.45 -15.67 20.70
C LYS A 220 -13.15 -15.01 22.05
N PRO A 221 -12.82 -15.77 23.10
CA PRO A 221 -12.30 -15.22 24.35
C PRO A 221 -11.09 -14.30 24.13
N ILE A 222 -10.88 -13.34 25.04
CA ILE A 222 -9.83 -12.31 24.96
C ILE A 222 -8.43 -12.94 25.02
N ASP A 223 -8.32 -14.06 25.73
CA ASP A 223 -7.13 -14.89 25.96
C ASP A 223 -6.96 -16.00 24.91
N HIS A 224 -7.82 -16.06 23.89
CA HIS A 224 -7.73 -17.10 22.87
C HIS A 224 -6.43 -16.94 22.05
N PRO A 225 -5.64 -18.01 21.81
CA PRO A 225 -4.36 -17.95 21.11
C PRO A 225 -4.41 -17.23 19.76
N ASP A 226 -5.44 -17.49 18.94
CA ASP A 226 -5.64 -16.78 17.67
C ASP A 226 -5.76 -15.25 17.78
N ILE A 227 -6.36 -14.75 18.88
CA ILE A 227 -6.49 -13.29 19.10
C ILE A 227 -5.14 -12.70 19.43
N LEU A 228 -4.41 -13.34 20.34
CA LEU A 228 -3.06 -12.91 20.74
C LEU A 228 -2.10 -12.93 19.54
N ARG A 229 -2.15 -14.00 18.72
CA ARG A 229 -1.37 -14.12 17.50
C ARG A 229 -1.69 -13.01 16.48
N GLU A 230 -2.97 -12.65 16.30
CA GLU A 230 -3.34 -11.54 15.41
C GLU A 230 -2.83 -10.20 15.95
N VAL A 231 -2.91 -9.98 17.26
CA VAL A 231 -2.39 -8.77 17.92
C VAL A 231 -0.88 -8.66 17.74
N GLU A 232 -0.14 -9.74 18.04
CA GLU A 232 1.31 -9.82 17.87
C GLU A 232 1.71 -9.61 16.40
N SER A 233 0.97 -10.20 15.45
CA SER A 233 1.18 -9.98 14.02
C SER A 233 1.01 -8.52 13.62
N ILE A 234 -0.03 -7.84 14.13
CA ILE A 234 -0.25 -6.42 13.86
C ILE A 234 0.83 -5.56 14.54
N GLU A 235 1.20 -5.86 15.79
CA GLU A 235 2.26 -5.15 16.53
C GLU A 235 3.61 -5.29 15.81
N ALA A 236 3.96 -6.47 15.33
CA ALA A 236 5.16 -6.72 14.53
C ALA A 236 5.12 -5.95 13.19
N ALA A 237 3.97 -5.92 12.51
CA ALA A 237 3.83 -5.14 11.28
C ALA A 237 3.99 -3.63 11.54
N LEU A 238 3.43 -3.13 12.66
CA LEU A 238 3.55 -1.73 13.06
C LEU A 238 4.98 -1.38 13.49
N SER A 239 5.69 -2.28 14.18
CA SER A 239 7.09 -2.05 14.57
C SER A 239 8.00 -2.03 13.33
N MET A 240 7.79 -2.95 12.39
CA MET A 240 8.50 -2.94 11.10
C MET A 240 8.22 -1.65 10.31
N GLU A 241 6.97 -1.17 10.31
CA GLU A 241 6.61 0.11 9.70
C GLU A 241 7.31 1.29 10.40
N ALA A 242 7.31 1.32 11.74
CA ALA A 242 7.95 2.37 12.53
C ALA A 242 9.49 2.39 12.38
N GLU A 243 10.12 1.22 12.35
CA GLU A 243 11.57 1.06 12.11
C GLU A 243 11.94 1.49 10.69
N ALA A 244 11.12 1.13 9.69
CA ALA A 244 11.27 1.59 8.32
C ALA A 244 11.02 3.11 8.18
N GLU A 245 10.16 3.68 9.02
CA GLU A 245 9.93 5.13 9.14
C GLU A 245 10.99 5.87 9.98
N GLY A 246 11.89 5.15 10.66
CA GLY A 246 12.96 5.67 11.53
C GLY A 246 13.91 6.69 10.86
N SER A 247 13.84 6.81 9.55
CA SER A 247 14.07 8.09 8.88
C SER A 247 12.99 8.24 7.82
N THR A 248 12.17 9.32 7.81
CA THR A 248 11.92 10.17 6.62
C THR A 248 10.59 10.96 6.55
N SER A 249 10.77 12.23 6.19
CA SER A 249 9.83 13.13 5.49
C SER A 249 9.19 12.50 4.24
N TRP A 250 8.01 12.99 3.82
CA TRP A 250 7.26 12.70 2.57
C TRP A 250 8.12 12.42 1.33
N ALA A 251 9.33 13.00 1.28
CA ALA A 251 10.34 12.72 0.28
C ALA A 251 10.73 11.24 0.14
N SER A 252 10.59 10.39 1.17
CA SER A 252 10.98 8.97 1.09
C SER A 252 10.14 8.11 0.17
N THR A 253 8.85 8.40 0.05
CA THR A 253 7.97 7.74 -0.92
C THR A 253 8.47 7.96 -2.36
N PHE A 254 9.28 8.99 -2.59
CA PHE A 254 9.91 9.32 -3.87
C PHE A 254 11.42 9.05 -3.91
N ARG A 255 12.03 8.59 -2.82
CA ARG A 255 13.45 8.21 -2.79
C ARG A 255 13.66 6.88 -3.50
N LYS A 256 14.87 6.70 -4.04
CA LYS A 256 15.33 5.40 -4.53
C LYS A 256 15.68 4.53 -3.34
N ASP A 257 15.06 3.38 -3.25
CA ASP A 257 15.29 2.37 -2.23
C ASP A 257 15.47 0.98 -2.86
N LYS A 258 15.88 0.00 -2.04
CA LYS A 258 16.16 -1.36 -2.51
C LYS A 258 14.93 -2.07 -3.09
N VAL A 259 13.73 -1.69 -2.66
CA VAL A 259 12.46 -2.31 -3.10
C VAL A 259 11.74 -1.52 -4.21
N SER A 260 12.39 -0.51 -4.79
CA SER A 260 11.85 0.32 -5.87
C SER A 260 10.50 0.97 -5.56
N THR A 261 10.30 1.49 -4.34
CA THR A 261 9.07 2.15 -3.86
C THR A 261 8.57 3.22 -4.83
N ARG A 262 9.46 4.08 -5.37
CA ARG A 262 9.07 5.10 -6.35
C ARG A 262 8.43 4.50 -7.60
N TYR A 263 8.95 3.38 -8.10
CA TYR A 263 8.41 2.71 -9.28
C TYR A 263 7.04 2.10 -8.97
N ARG A 264 6.88 1.48 -7.80
CA ARG A 264 5.59 0.93 -7.34
C ARG A 264 4.52 2.00 -7.15
N VAL A 265 4.89 3.15 -6.57
CA VAL A 265 3.99 4.31 -6.44
C VAL A 265 3.59 4.84 -7.82
N PHE A 266 4.52 4.89 -8.77
CA PHE A 266 4.19 5.23 -10.16
C PHE A 266 3.21 4.22 -10.78
N LEU A 267 3.44 2.91 -10.64
CA LEU A 267 2.50 1.88 -11.12
C LEU A 267 1.12 2.01 -10.45
N ALA A 268 1.08 2.26 -9.14
CA ALA A 268 -0.16 2.48 -8.40
C ALA A 268 -0.94 3.73 -8.89
N TRP A 269 -0.24 4.81 -9.19
CA TRP A 269 -0.83 6.00 -9.78
C TRP A 269 -1.31 5.74 -11.22
N PHE A 270 -0.51 5.03 -12.00
CA PHE A 270 -0.76 4.83 -13.42
C PHE A 270 -1.88 3.81 -13.70
N VAL A 271 -2.05 2.79 -12.84
CA VAL A 271 -3.17 1.83 -12.98
C VAL A 271 -4.51 2.51 -12.72
N GLN A 272 -4.54 3.46 -11.77
CA GLN A 272 -5.73 4.27 -11.49
C GLN A 272 -6.01 5.29 -12.60
N PHE A 273 -4.97 5.83 -13.24
CA PHE A 273 -5.12 6.58 -14.49
C PHE A 273 -5.76 5.73 -15.59
N MET A 274 -5.22 4.53 -15.87
CA MET A 274 -5.75 3.65 -16.93
C MET A 274 -7.21 3.28 -16.68
N ASN A 275 -7.57 3.03 -15.42
CA ASN A 275 -8.96 2.75 -15.02
C ASN A 275 -9.93 3.87 -15.45
N GLN A 276 -9.54 5.14 -15.26
CA GLN A 276 -10.39 6.30 -15.54
C GLN A 276 -10.31 6.76 -17.01
N ALA A 277 -9.10 6.81 -17.56
CA ALA A 277 -8.82 7.17 -18.96
C ALA A 277 -9.30 6.11 -19.96
N GLY A 278 -9.70 4.93 -19.49
CA GLY A 278 -10.43 3.92 -20.27
C GLY A 278 -11.83 4.36 -20.71
N GLY A 279 -12.36 5.47 -20.19
CA GLY A 279 -13.61 6.10 -20.67
C GLY A 279 -14.87 5.71 -19.90
N ILE A 280 -14.74 5.03 -18.76
CA ILE A 280 -15.90 4.58 -17.98
C ILE A 280 -16.83 5.73 -17.59
N ASN A 281 -16.27 6.89 -17.25
CA ASN A 281 -17.05 8.04 -16.82
C ASN A 281 -17.92 8.62 -17.94
N LEU A 282 -17.57 8.42 -19.22
CA LEU A 282 -18.47 8.79 -20.31
C LEU A 282 -19.78 8.01 -20.22
N VAL A 283 -19.69 6.70 -20.01
CA VAL A 283 -20.86 5.82 -19.95
C VAL A 283 -21.60 5.98 -18.61
N VAL A 284 -20.89 6.22 -17.51
CA VAL A 284 -21.54 6.41 -16.20
C VAL A 284 -22.30 7.73 -16.12
N TYR A 285 -21.74 8.83 -16.64
CA TYR A 285 -22.33 10.16 -16.46
C TYR A 285 -23.15 10.67 -17.64
N TYR A 286 -22.90 10.19 -18.85
CA TYR A 286 -23.44 10.81 -20.06
C TYR A 286 -24.06 9.81 -21.04
N ILE A 287 -24.26 8.54 -20.65
CA ILE A 287 -24.86 7.57 -21.57
C ILE A 287 -26.26 7.99 -22.01
N LEU A 288 -27.04 8.65 -21.16
CA LEU A 288 -28.36 9.17 -21.56
C LEU A 288 -28.22 10.20 -22.69
N THR A 289 -27.36 11.21 -22.53
CA THR A 289 -27.03 12.20 -23.56
C THR A 289 -26.50 11.53 -24.83
N VAL A 290 -25.66 10.49 -24.72
CA VAL A 290 -25.16 9.75 -25.88
C VAL A 290 -26.29 9.04 -26.63
N LEU A 291 -27.21 8.39 -25.91
CA LEU A 291 -28.34 7.68 -26.50
C LEU A 291 -29.33 8.63 -27.17
N THR A 292 -29.52 9.85 -26.65
CA THR A 292 -30.39 10.86 -27.26
C THR A 292 -29.69 11.58 -28.41
N ALA A 293 -28.51 12.15 -28.19
CA ALA A 293 -27.82 13.02 -29.13
C ALA A 293 -27.10 12.26 -30.26
N ASN A 294 -26.41 11.16 -29.95
CA ASN A 294 -25.56 10.47 -30.92
C ASN A 294 -26.27 9.26 -31.54
N VAL A 295 -27.12 8.55 -30.78
CA VAL A 295 -27.88 7.40 -31.29
C VAL A 295 -29.25 7.83 -31.86
N GLY A 296 -29.80 8.95 -31.40
CA GLY A 296 -31.09 9.47 -31.87
C GLY A 296 -32.31 8.74 -31.30
N LEU A 297 -32.19 8.15 -30.11
CA LEU A 297 -33.32 7.52 -29.43
C LEU A 297 -34.24 8.57 -28.80
N GLU A 298 -35.54 8.25 -28.76
CA GLU A 298 -36.50 9.01 -27.96
C GLU A 298 -36.06 9.04 -26.49
N HIS A 299 -36.14 10.22 -25.85
CA HIS A 299 -35.65 10.45 -24.49
C HIS A 299 -36.12 9.38 -23.48
N ARG A 300 -37.39 8.99 -23.49
CA ARG A 300 -37.93 7.99 -22.57
C ARG A 300 -37.32 6.60 -22.78
N LEU A 301 -37.19 6.19 -24.04
CA LEU A 301 -36.54 4.92 -24.38
C LEU A 301 -35.05 4.95 -24.02
N ALA A 302 -34.38 6.10 -24.25
CA ALA A 302 -32.99 6.31 -23.88
C ALA A 302 -32.77 6.19 -22.36
N GLN A 303 -33.66 6.73 -21.52
CA GLN A 303 -33.59 6.57 -20.05
C GLN A 303 -33.68 5.10 -19.62
N ILE A 304 -34.62 4.33 -20.20
CA ILE A 304 -34.79 2.91 -19.89
C ILE A 304 -33.53 2.12 -20.31
N ILE A 305 -33.06 2.35 -21.54
CA ILE A 305 -31.88 1.66 -22.06
C ILE A 305 -30.62 2.04 -21.28
N ALA A 306 -30.46 3.31 -20.90
CA ALA A 306 -29.37 3.77 -20.04
C ALA A 306 -29.37 3.03 -18.70
N GLY A 307 -30.52 2.93 -18.02
CA GLY A 307 -30.66 2.15 -16.79
C GLY A 307 -30.29 0.67 -16.97
N CYS A 308 -30.70 0.06 -18.08
CA CYS A 308 -30.32 -1.30 -18.44
C CYS A 308 -28.82 -1.48 -18.72
N ILE A 309 -28.18 -0.52 -19.39
CA ILE A 309 -26.73 -0.51 -19.62
C ILE A 309 -25.98 -0.48 -18.28
N GLN A 310 -26.43 0.37 -17.34
CA GLN A 310 -25.79 0.45 -16.02
C GLN A 310 -25.93 -0.83 -15.20
N LEU A 311 -27.00 -1.61 -15.38
CA LEU A 311 -27.14 -2.91 -14.72
C LEU A 311 -26.05 -3.91 -15.13
N MET A 312 -25.46 -3.78 -16.32
CA MET A 312 -24.37 -4.66 -16.74
C MET A 312 -23.10 -4.49 -15.89
N PHE A 313 -22.94 -3.33 -15.26
CA PHE A 313 -21.77 -3.07 -14.42
C PHE A 313 -21.71 -3.98 -13.18
N PRO A 314 -22.71 -4.00 -12.28
CA PRO A 314 -22.70 -4.92 -11.14
C PRO A 314 -22.76 -6.38 -11.61
N ILE A 315 -23.47 -6.70 -12.71
CA ILE A 315 -23.52 -8.06 -13.26
C ILE A 315 -22.12 -8.55 -13.67
N GLY A 316 -21.36 -7.72 -14.42
CA GLY A 316 -19.99 -8.05 -14.78
C GLY A 316 -19.09 -8.18 -13.56
N SER A 317 -19.28 -7.32 -12.56
CA SER A 317 -18.49 -7.30 -11.33
C SER A 317 -18.69 -8.54 -10.43
N LEU A 318 -19.72 -9.36 -10.67
CA LEU A 318 -19.88 -10.65 -9.99
C LEU A 318 -18.70 -11.59 -10.28
N LEU A 319 -18.16 -11.55 -11.50
CA LEU A 319 -17.07 -12.43 -11.91
C LEU A 319 -15.79 -12.21 -11.07
N PRO A 320 -15.19 -11.00 -11.00
CA PRO A 320 -14.03 -10.77 -10.15
C PRO A 320 -14.38 -10.94 -8.67
N THR A 321 -15.57 -10.54 -8.21
CA THR A 321 -15.95 -10.70 -6.80
C THR A 321 -15.88 -12.16 -6.34
N LEU A 322 -16.16 -13.12 -7.22
CA LEU A 322 -16.15 -14.55 -6.89
C LEU A 322 -14.87 -15.28 -7.29
N ALA A 323 -14.13 -14.78 -8.28
CA ALA A 323 -13.05 -15.53 -8.93
C ALA A 323 -11.76 -14.73 -9.20
N LEU A 324 -11.60 -13.51 -8.67
CA LEU A 324 -10.44 -12.66 -8.97
C LEU A 324 -9.09 -13.37 -8.78
N ASP A 325 -8.93 -14.12 -7.69
CA ASP A 325 -7.68 -14.84 -7.40
C ASP A 325 -7.32 -15.93 -8.41
N LYS A 326 -8.33 -16.47 -9.12
CA LYS A 326 -8.13 -17.45 -10.19
C LYS A 326 -7.90 -16.82 -11.56
N MET A 327 -8.37 -15.59 -11.77
CA MET A 327 -8.32 -14.93 -13.08
C MET A 327 -6.96 -14.28 -13.36
N GLY A 328 -6.17 -14.00 -12.33
CA GLY A 328 -4.93 -13.24 -12.47
C GLY A 328 -5.18 -11.73 -12.56
N ARG A 329 -4.40 -10.89 -11.90
CA ARG A 329 -4.56 -9.42 -11.99
C ARG A 329 -4.11 -8.94 -13.38
N ARG A 330 -2.96 -9.41 -13.85
CA ARG A 330 -2.36 -8.96 -15.13
C ARG A 330 -3.19 -9.42 -16.32
N SER A 331 -3.56 -10.71 -16.36
CA SER A 331 -4.40 -11.26 -17.42
C SER A 331 -5.73 -10.51 -17.52
N THR A 332 -6.36 -10.26 -16.37
CA THR A 332 -7.65 -9.56 -16.28
C THR A 332 -7.62 -8.15 -16.84
N MET A 333 -6.58 -7.37 -16.51
CA MET A 333 -6.46 -6.02 -17.08
C MET A 333 -6.19 -6.03 -18.59
N MET A 334 -5.45 -7.01 -19.11
CA MET A 334 -5.15 -7.11 -20.55
C MET A 334 -6.40 -7.45 -21.38
N TRP A 335 -7.10 -8.54 -21.06
CA TRP A 335 -8.30 -8.90 -21.81
C TRP A 335 -9.42 -7.88 -21.59
N GLY A 336 -9.50 -7.30 -20.38
CA GLY A 336 -10.39 -6.20 -20.07
C GLY A 336 -10.18 -5.01 -20.99
N SER A 337 -8.96 -4.48 -21.04
CA SER A 337 -8.62 -3.34 -21.91
C SER A 337 -8.86 -3.66 -23.40
N ALA A 338 -8.55 -4.88 -23.85
CA ALA A 338 -8.83 -5.30 -25.22
C ALA A 338 -10.35 -5.33 -25.51
N GLY A 339 -11.17 -5.86 -24.60
CA GLY A 339 -12.63 -5.91 -24.75
C GLY A 339 -13.29 -4.52 -24.69
N LEU A 340 -12.78 -3.62 -23.85
CA LEU A 340 -13.21 -2.22 -23.80
C LEU A 340 -12.87 -1.47 -25.09
N SER A 341 -11.65 -1.67 -25.60
CA SER A 341 -11.22 -1.14 -26.89
C SER A 341 -12.11 -1.63 -28.02
N PHE A 342 -12.37 -2.94 -28.09
CA PHE A 342 -13.24 -3.53 -29.09
C PHE A 342 -14.66 -2.96 -29.03
N SER A 343 -15.22 -2.82 -27.83
CA SER A 343 -16.56 -2.25 -27.65
C SER A 343 -16.62 -0.81 -28.15
N MET A 344 -15.65 0.04 -27.77
CA MET A 344 -15.59 1.43 -28.23
C MET A 344 -15.31 1.55 -29.74
N MET A 345 -14.53 0.64 -30.31
CA MET A 345 -14.32 0.54 -31.76
C MET A 345 -15.65 0.26 -32.49
N MET A 346 -16.43 -0.69 -32.00
CA MET A 346 -17.70 -1.06 -32.60
C MET A 346 -18.75 0.05 -32.44
N VAL A 347 -18.79 0.73 -31.29
CA VAL A 347 -19.61 1.94 -31.13
C VAL A 347 -19.24 3.00 -32.17
N ALA A 348 -17.96 3.32 -32.32
CA ALA A 348 -17.48 4.31 -33.30
C ALA A 348 -17.83 3.92 -34.74
N ALA A 349 -17.58 2.66 -35.11
CA ALA A 349 -17.77 2.14 -36.46
C ALA A 349 -19.26 2.07 -36.86
N LEU A 350 -20.14 1.77 -35.91
CA LEU A 350 -21.59 1.71 -36.17
C LEU A 350 -22.20 3.12 -36.21
N LEU A 351 -21.80 4.01 -35.30
CA LEU A 351 -22.31 5.39 -35.30
C LEU A 351 -21.79 6.22 -36.46
N SER A 352 -20.62 5.92 -37.02
CA SER A 352 -20.15 6.59 -38.24
C SER A 352 -21.02 6.34 -39.46
N GLN A 353 -21.85 5.29 -39.43
CA GLN A 353 -22.78 4.90 -40.51
C GLN A 353 -24.23 5.30 -40.23
N ALA A 354 -24.49 5.98 -39.10
CA ALA A 354 -25.84 6.31 -38.63
C ALA A 354 -26.55 7.35 -39.52
N ASP A 355 -25.80 8.28 -40.12
CA ASP A 355 -26.38 9.40 -40.90
C ASP A 355 -26.43 9.13 -42.41
N ASP A 356 -25.56 8.25 -42.93
CA ASP A 356 -25.23 8.21 -44.37
C ASP A 356 -25.98 7.11 -45.16
N THR A 357 -26.75 6.24 -44.49
CA THR A 357 -27.31 5.03 -45.11
C THR A 357 -28.81 4.83 -44.85
N SER A 358 -29.49 4.13 -45.76
CA SER A 358 -30.88 3.68 -45.56
C SER A 358 -31.07 2.78 -44.32
N ARG A 359 -29.98 2.27 -43.76
CA ARG A 359 -29.92 1.43 -42.55
C ARG A 359 -29.35 2.17 -41.34
N GLY A 360 -29.19 3.49 -41.40
CA GLY A 360 -28.56 4.30 -40.35
C GLY A 360 -29.12 4.05 -38.94
N ARG A 361 -30.46 3.99 -38.81
CA ARG A 361 -31.14 3.65 -37.54
C ARG A 361 -30.78 2.25 -37.01
N ALA A 362 -30.59 1.27 -37.90
CA ALA A 362 -30.22 -0.08 -37.49
C ALA A 362 -28.77 -0.14 -36.99
N PHE A 363 -27.85 0.61 -37.62
CA PHE A 363 -26.47 0.74 -37.12
C PHE A 363 -26.41 1.48 -35.79
N ALA A 364 -27.13 2.60 -35.65
CA ALA A 364 -27.26 3.32 -34.39
C ALA A 364 -27.80 2.41 -33.27
N ALA A 365 -28.87 1.67 -33.51
CA ALA A 365 -29.39 0.68 -32.56
C ALA A 365 -28.37 -0.43 -32.25
N GLY A 366 -27.61 -0.88 -33.25
CA GLY A 366 -26.52 -1.85 -33.07
C GLY A 366 -25.41 -1.35 -32.13
N SER A 367 -25.11 -0.04 -32.15
CA SER A 367 -24.10 0.56 -31.25
C SER A 367 -24.45 0.40 -29.77
N VAL A 368 -25.75 0.38 -29.44
CA VAL A 368 -26.26 0.20 -28.08
C VAL A 368 -25.78 -1.11 -27.47
N ALA A 369 -25.77 -2.20 -28.24
CA ALA A 369 -25.31 -3.51 -27.76
C ALA A 369 -23.83 -3.49 -27.29
N PHE A 370 -23.01 -2.61 -27.87
CA PHE A 370 -21.62 -2.47 -27.49
C PHE A 370 -21.43 -1.57 -26.26
N PHE A 371 -22.37 -0.67 -25.93
CA PHE A 371 -22.40 -0.04 -24.61
C PHE A 371 -22.73 -1.04 -23.50
N PHE A 372 -23.67 -1.96 -23.72
CA PHE A 372 -23.92 -3.09 -22.80
C PHE A 372 -22.66 -3.93 -22.59
N THR A 373 -21.99 -4.28 -23.69
CA THR A 373 -20.77 -5.10 -23.66
C THR A 373 -19.63 -4.36 -22.95
N TYR A 374 -19.48 -3.06 -23.21
CA TYR A 374 -18.49 -2.22 -22.55
C TYR A 374 -18.67 -2.22 -21.02
N MET A 375 -19.89 -1.99 -20.52
CA MET A 375 -20.16 -1.99 -19.08
C MET A 375 -19.97 -3.37 -18.44
N LEU A 376 -20.37 -4.44 -19.15
CA LEU A 376 -20.18 -5.81 -18.70
C LEU A 376 -18.69 -6.15 -18.58
N VAL A 377 -17.91 -5.87 -19.63
CA VAL A 377 -16.46 -6.10 -19.67
C VAL A 377 -15.75 -5.26 -18.61
N PHE A 378 -16.13 -3.99 -18.44
CA PHE A 378 -15.54 -3.10 -17.44
C PHE A 378 -15.73 -3.68 -16.04
N GLY A 379 -16.97 -4.05 -15.70
CA GLY A 379 -17.29 -4.68 -14.42
C GLY A 379 -16.51 -5.98 -14.20
N ALA A 380 -16.43 -6.82 -15.24
CA ALA A 380 -15.76 -8.11 -15.18
C ALA A 380 -14.22 -8.03 -15.15
N SER A 381 -13.63 -6.84 -15.38
CA SER A 381 -12.18 -6.67 -15.48
C SER A 381 -11.66 -5.42 -14.78
N MET A 382 -11.54 -4.31 -15.53
CA MET A 382 -10.84 -3.10 -15.16
C MET A 382 -11.44 -2.40 -13.93
N ASN A 383 -12.68 -2.70 -13.55
CA ASN A 383 -13.28 -2.16 -12.34
C ASN A 383 -12.52 -2.59 -11.08
N CYS A 384 -12.47 -3.89 -10.78
CA CYS A 384 -12.01 -4.38 -9.48
C CYS A 384 -10.48 -4.40 -9.36
N VAL A 385 -9.78 -4.78 -10.43
CA VAL A 385 -8.34 -5.08 -10.36
C VAL A 385 -7.50 -3.89 -9.88
N PRO A 386 -7.67 -2.65 -10.39
CA PRO A 386 -6.85 -1.51 -9.96
C PRO A 386 -6.97 -1.19 -8.46
N TRP A 387 -8.16 -1.38 -7.86
CA TRP A 387 -8.37 -1.13 -6.42
C TRP A 387 -7.69 -2.17 -5.53
N VAL A 388 -7.56 -3.40 -6.03
CA VAL A 388 -6.87 -4.50 -5.34
C VAL A 388 -5.36 -4.44 -5.58
N TYR A 389 -4.94 -4.12 -6.81
CA TYR A 389 -3.55 -4.13 -7.23
C TYR A 389 -2.72 -3.02 -6.56
N VAL A 390 -3.29 -1.83 -6.38
CA VAL A 390 -2.61 -0.69 -5.74
C VAL A 390 -2.04 -1.05 -4.36
N PRO A 391 -2.84 -1.53 -3.38
CA PRO A 391 -2.30 -1.90 -2.07
C PRO A 391 -1.41 -3.16 -2.10
N GLU A 392 -1.59 -4.07 -3.07
CA GLU A 392 -0.77 -5.28 -3.21
C GLU A 392 0.69 -4.97 -3.59
N ILE A 393 0.92 -4.04 -4.53
CA ILE A 393 2.28 -3.74 -4.99
C ILE A 393 3.05 -2.80 -4.09
N LEU A 394 2.40 -2.11 -3.15
CA LEU A 394 3.07 -1.12 -2.32
C LEU A 394 3.70 -1.78 -1.09
N PRO A 395 4.98 -1.48 -0.80
CA PRO A 395 5.68 -2.05 0.33
C PRO A 395 5.09 -1.48 1.63
N LEU A 396 5.20 -2.23 2.73
CA LEU A 396 4.53 -1.93 4.00
C LEU A 396 4.73 -0.47 4.46
N HIS A 397 5.98 0.02 4.48
CA HIS A 397 6.33 1.37 4.92
C HIS A 397 5.75 2.51 4.05
N ALA A 398 5.38 2.21 2.79
CA ALA A 398 4.83 3.17 1.86
C ALA A 398 3.38 2.89 1.48
N ARG A 399 2.75 1.82 1.99
CA ARG A 399 1.42 1.36 1.56
C ARG A 399 0.36 2.42 1.76
N THR A 400 0.19 2.93 2.97
CA THR A 400 -0.82 3.96 3.28
C THR A 400 -0.66 5.21 2.42
N LYS A 401 0.58 5.73 2.32
CA LYS A 401 0.89 6.96 1.57
C LYS A 401 0.75 6.74 0.05
N GLY A 402 1.25 5.62 -0.46
CA GLY A 402 1.20 5.24 -1.87
C GLY A 402 -0.23 4.95 -2.34
N THR A 403 -1.06 4.32 -1.51
CA THR A 403 -2.47 4.09 -1.82
C THR A 403 -3.21 5.41 -1.93
N ALA A 404 -2.95 6.37 -1.05
CA ALA A 404 -3.53 7.72 -1.15
C ALA A 404 -3.13 8.43 -2.47
N ILE A 405 -1.86 8.32 -2.89
CA ILE A 405 -1.39 8.84 -4.19
C ILE A 405 -2.12 8.14 -5.35
N GLY A 406 -2.26 6.80 -5.30
CA GLY A 406 -3.03 6.04 -6.28
C GLY A 406 -4.49 6.52 -6.40
N VAL A 407 -5.19 6.63 -5.27
CA VAL A 407 -6.58 7.11 -5.23
C VAL A 407 -6.70 8.56 -5.69
N SER A 408 -5.71 9.42 -5.43
CA SER A 408 -5.71 10.79 -5.96
C SER A 408 -5.66 10.82 -7.50
N SER A 409 -4.94 9.87 -8.12
CA SER A 409 -4.92 9.69 -9.59
C SER A 409 -6.32 9.40 -10.11
N ASN A 410 -7.05 8.51 -9.42
CA ASN A 410 -8.41 8.15 -9.79
C ASN A 410 -9.30 9.40 -9.88
N TRP A 411 -9.36 10.21 -8.81
CA TRP A 411 -10.22 11.39 -8.80
C TRP A 411 -9.79 12.49 -9.76
N LEU A 412 -8.48 12.68 -9.95
CA LEU A 412 -7.94 13.64 -10.90
C LEU A 412 -8.37 13.29 -12.33
N TRP A 413 -8.22 12.03 -12.74
CA TRP A 413 -8.57 11.61 -14.08
C TRP A 413 -10.07 11.39 -14.27
N ASN A 414 -10.81 11.08 -13.21
CA ASN A 414 -12.27 11.14 -13.23
C ASN A 414 -12.74 12.56 -13.56
N PHE A 415 -12.24 13.57 -12.82
CA PHE A 415 -12.51 14.98 -13.09
C PHE A 415 -12.22 15.34 -14.57
N THR A 416 -11.04 14.98 -15.06
CA THR A 416 -10.63 15.30 -16.44
C THR A 416 -11.57 14.70 -17.47
N VAL A 417 -11.87 13.39 -17.38
CA VAL A 417 -12.74 12.72 -18.35
C VAL A 417 -14.16 13.27 -18.28
N VAL A 418 -14.74 13.45 -17.09
CA VAL A 418 -16.10 13.99 -16.93
C VAL A 418 -16.22 15.42 -17.47
N MET A 419 -15.18 16.24 -17.26
CA MET A 419 -15.15 17.63 -17.72
C MET A 419 -15.16 17.73 -19.25
N ILE A 420 -14.35 16.93 -19.93
CA ILE A 420 -14.21 17.01 -21.38
C ILE A 420 -15.31 16.26 -22.13
N THR A 421 -15.99 15.30 -21.49
CA THR A 421 -16.92 14.39 -22.18
C THR A 421 -18.07 15.10 -22.93
N PRO A 422 -18.79 16.09 -22.38
CA PRO A 422 -19.84 16.79 -23.13
C PRO A 422 -19.33 17.42 -24.43
N ILE A 423 -18.13 18.00 -24.38
CA ILE A 423 -17.48 18.61 -25.55
C ILE A 423 -17.14 17.52 -26.57
N LEU A 424 -16.62 16.37 -26.14
CA LEU A 424 -16.30 15.25 -27.03
C LEU A 424 -17.56 14.71 -27.71
N ILE A 425 -18.64 14.46 -26.96
CA ILE A 425 -19.91 13.97 -27.49
C ILE A 425 -20.43 14.96 -28.54
N ASN A 426 -20.58 16.23 -28.20
CA ASN A 426 -21.26 17.18 -29.07
C ASN A 426 -20.41 17.60 -30.28
N ARG A 427 -19.08 17.67 -30.16
CA ARG A 427 -18.20 18.14 -31.26
C ARG A 427 -17.61 17.03 -32.10
N LEU A 428 -17.20 15.92 -31.49
CA LEU A 428 -16.56 14.81 -32.20
C LEU A 428 -17.53 13.68 -32.55
N GLN A 429 -18.69 13.61 -31.89
CA GLN A 429 -19.73 12.61 -32.17
C GLN A 429 -19.13 11.20 -32.13
N TRP A 430 -19.32 10.38 -33.16
CA TRP A 430 -18.76 9.02 -33.24
C TRP A 430 -17.23 8.97 -33.13
N LYS A 431 -16.50 10.05 -33.46
CA LYS A 431 -15.04 10.10 -33.35
C LYS A 431 -14.57 10.17 -31.90
N ALA A 432 -15.42 10.61 -30.96
CA ALA A 432 -15.10 10.64 -29.53
C ALA A 432 -14.72 9.24 -29.01
N TYR A 433 -15.43 8.20 -29.45
CA TYR A 433 -15.20 6.83 -29.01
C TYR A 433 -13.88 6.25 -29.54
N LEU A 434 -13.34 6.77 -30.65
CA LEU A 434 -12.02 6.36 -31.14
C LEU A 434 -10.89 6.73 -30.16
N ILE A 435 -11.06 7.81 -29.38
CA ILE A 435 -10.10 8.20 -28.35
C ILE A 435 -10.03 7.11 -27.29
N PHE A 436 -11.19 6.70 -26.76
CA PHE A 436 -11.26 5.65 -25.74
C PHE A 436 -10.89 4.27 -26.28
N MET A 437 -11.18 3.99 -27.56
CA MET A 437 -10.69 2.80 -28.24
C MET A 437 -9.16 2.78 -28.26
N ALA A 438 -8.53 3.85 -28.73
CA ALA A 438 -7.08 3.94 -28.82
C ALA A 438 -6.39 3.89 -27.44
N THR A 439 -6.93 4.58 -26.42
CA THR A 439 -6.36 4.54 -25.07
C THR A 439 -6.41 3.14 -24.49
N ASN A 440 -7.56 2.46 -24.56
CA ASN A 440 -7.68 1.08 -24.07
C ASN A 440 -6.78 0.11 -24.87
N LEU A 441 -6.66 0.28 -26.18
CA LEU A 441 -5.77 -0.55 -27.00
C LEU A 441 -4.29 -0.39 -26.59
N ILE A 442 -3.87 0.85 -26.31
CA ILE A 442 -2.50 1.16 -25.84
C ILE A 442 -2.24 0.64 -24.43
N PHE A 443 -3.26 0.52 -23.59
CA PHE A 443 -3.10 -0.05 -22.25
C PHE A 443 -2.71 -1.53 -22.29
N VAL A 444 -3.14 -2.30 -23.30
CA VAL A 444 -2.78 -3.72 -23.42
C VAL A 444 -1.25 -3.96 -23.45
N PRO A 445 -0.46 -3.36 -24.37
CA PRO A 445 0.99 -3.51 -24.36
C PRO A 445 1.65 -2.90 -23.11
N ILE A 446 1.10 -1.81 -22.56
CA ILE A 446 1.60 -1.21 -21.31
C ILE A 446 1.49 -2.21 -20.15
N ILE A 447 0.31 -2.82 -19.97
CA ILE A 447 0.07 -3.84 -18.95
C ILE A 447 0.98 -5.05 -19.22
N PHE A 448 1.13 -5.43 -20.49
CA PHE A 448 1.98 -6.54 -20.85
C PHE A 448 3.45 -6.32 -20.45
N LEU A 449 3.97 -5.09 -20.62
CA LEU A 449 5.38 -4.77 -20.43
C LEU A 449 5.74 -4.31 -19.01
N LEU A 450 4.85 -3.61 -18.30
CA LEU A 450 5.18 -2.92 -17.05
C LEU A 450 4.61 -3.57 -15.78
N TYR A 451 3.51 -4.31 -15.89
CA TYR A 451 2.76 -4.78 -14.73
C TYR A 451 3.07 -6.25 -14.40
N PRO A 452 3.72 -6.54 -13.26
CA PRO A 452 3.92 -7.92 -12.80
C PRO A 452 2.61 -8.56 -12.31
N GLU A 453 2.55 -9.89 -12.36
CA GLU A 453 1.45 -10.66 -11.79
C GLU A 453 1.64 -10.82 -10.27
N THR A 454 0.62 -10.44 -9.50
CA THR A 454 0.62 -10.45 -8.02
C THR A 454 -0.29 -11.53 -7.43
N SER A 455 -1.03 -12.26 -8.26
CA SER A 455 -2.02 -13.22 -7.76
C SER A 455 -1.40 -14.35 -6.98
N ASN A 456 -2.07 -14.72 -5.89
CA ASN A 456 -1.67 -15.84 -5.02
C ASN A 456 -0.27 -15.69 -4.43
N LEU A 457 0.25 -14.45 -4.36
CA LEU A 457 1.47 -14.11 -3.63
C LEU A 457 1.11 -13.45 -2.31
N ALA A 458 1.87 -13.77 -1.26
CA ALA A 458 1.88 -12.98 -0.04
C ALA A 458 2.45 -11.58 -0.31
N LEU A 459 2.11 -10.61 0.54
CA LEU A 459 2.49 -9.21 0.31
C LEU A 459 4.00 -9.01 0.41
N GLU A 460 4.65 -9.78 1.26
CA GLU A 460 6.09 -9.88 1.45
C GLU A 460 6.74 -10.54 0.23
N GLU A 461 6.06 -11.50 -0.41
CA GLU A 461 6.56 -12.15 -1.62
C GLU A 461 6.58 -11.18 -2.81
N VAL A 462 5.58 -10.29 -2.89
CA VAL A 462 5.55 -9.21 -3.88
C VAL A 462 6.76 -8.30 -3.72
N ASP A 463 7.34 -8.17 -2.53
CA ASP A 463 8.50 -7.32 -2.33
C ASP A 463 9.75 -7.80 -3.10
N TYR A 464 9.91 -9.12 -3.25
CA TYR A 464 11.01 -9.70 -4.00
C TYR A 464 10.95 -9.40 -5.49
N ILE A 465 9.75 -9.23 -6.06
CA ILE A 465 9.56 -8.90 -7.48
C ILE A 465 10.31 -7.60 -7.83
N PHE A 466 10.32 -6.64 -6.91
CA PHE A 466 10.88 -5.30 -7.13
C PHE A 466 12.25 -5.08 -6.49
N ALA A 467 12.74 -6.02 -5.69
CA ALA A 467 14.02 -5.93 -4.99
C ALA A 467 15.23 -6.30 -5.87
N ARG A 468 15.04 -7.13 -6.91
CA ARG A 468 16.13 -7.67 -7.72
C ARG A 468 16.77 -6.70 -8.72
N GLY A 469 16.19 -5.52 -8.93
CA GLY A 469 16.70 -4.56 -9.94
C GLY A 469 16.58 -5.04 -11.39
N GLU A 470 15.95 -6.20 -11.61
CA GLU A 470 15.70 -6.84 -12.90
C GLU A 470 14.31 -6.46 -13.45
N ASN A 471 13.94 -7.00 -14.62
CA ASN A 471 12.61 -6.83 -15.17
C ASN A 471 11.55 -7.48 -14.25
N THR A 472 10.82 -6.65 -13.51
CA THR A 472 9.77 -7.05 -12.56
C THR A 472 8.74 -8.03 -13.16
N VAL A 473 8.38 -7.88 -14.44
CA VAL A 473 7.43 -8.79 -15.11
C VAL A 473 8.02 -10.18 -15.31
N GLN A 474 9.32 -10.27 -15.60
CA GLN A 474 9.99 -11.55 -15.77
C GLN A 474 10.15 -12.29 -14.44
N VAL A 475 10.60 -11.58 -13.39
CA VAL A 475 10.72 -12.15 -12.03
C VAL A 475 9.37 -12.68 -11.55
N ALA A 476 8.30 -11.90 -11.71
CA ALA A 476 6.95 -12.34 -11.38
C ALA A 476 6.52 -13.59 -12.16
N ARG A 477 6.84 -13.69 -13.47
CA ARG A 477 6.52 -14.88 -14.26
C ARG A 477 7.28 -16.13 -13.78
N GLU A 478 8.52 -15.98 -13.37
CA GLU A 478 9.32 -17.09 -12.82
C GLU A 478 8.73 -17.58 -11.50
N MET A 479 8.40 -16.66 -10.59
CA MET A 479 7.73 -16.98 -9.33
C MET A 479 6.38 -17.68 -9.56
N GLN A 480 5.55 -17.18 -10.49
CA GLN A 480 4.26 -17.78 -10.82
C GLN A 480 4.40 -19.20 -11.40
N LYS A 481 5.42 -19.46 -12.22
CA LYS A 481 5.71 -20.81 -12.73
C LYS A 481 6.08 -21.75 -11.59
N GLU A 482 6.87 -21.28 -10.64
CA GLU A 482 7.30 -22.07 -9.50
C GLU A 482 6.15 -22.43 -8.56
N LEU A 483 5.28 -21.45 -8.26
CA LEU A 483 4.02 -21.69 -7.55
C LEU A 483 3.14 -22.72 -8.26
N ALA A 484 3.05 -22.65 -9.60
CA ALA A 484 2.27 -23.61 -10.38
C ALA A 484 2.86 -25.03 -10.36
N LEU A 485 4.19 -25.18 -10.26
CA LEU A 485 4.86 -26.49 -10.23
C LEU A 485 4.93 -27.11 -8.82
N HIS A 486 5.21 -26.30 -7.80
CA HIS A 486 5.52 -26.78 -6.45
C HIS A 486 4.43 -26.50 -5.42
N GLY A 487 3.41 -25.69 -5.76
CA GLY A 487 2.36 -25.27 -4.83
C GLY A 487 2.82 -24.26 -3.76
N ARG A 488 4.12 -23.96 -3.70
CA ARG A 488 4.77 -22.99 -2.82
C ARG A 488 6.03 -22.46 -3.48
N LEU A 489 6.48 -21.27 -3.09
CA LEU A 489 7.80 -20.77 -3.47
C LEU A 489 8.89 -21.49 -2.65
N ALA A 490 10.06 -21.75 -3.26
CA ALA A 490 11.20 -22.34 -2.59
C ALA A 490 11.72 -21.44 -1.45
N ASP A 491 11.95 -22.07 -0.29
CA ASP A 491 12.33 -21.45 0.99
C ASP A 491 13.71 -20.77 0.93
N ASP A 492 14.57 -21.17 0.00
CA ASP A 492 15.96 -20.69 -0.10
C ASP A 492 16.11 -19.23 -0.58
N ARG A 493 15.00 -18.52 -0.80
CA ARG A 493 14.99 -17.08 -1.18
C ARG A 493 14.63 -16.14 -0.04
N TYR A 494 14.24 -16.67 1.12
CA TYR A 494 14.07 -15.87 2.32
C TYR A 494 15.45 -15.52 2.90
N PRO A 495 15.77 -14.24 3.15
CA PRO A 495 16.89 -13.95 4.05
C PRO A 495 16.56 -14.57 5.41
N GLU A 496 17.49 -15.37 5.95
CA GLU A 496 17.45 -16.19 7.19
C GLU A 496 16.87 -15.54 8.47
N LYS A 497 16.44 -14.28 8.43
CA LYS A 497 15.85 -13.58 9.57
C LYS A 497 14.34 -13.82 9.75
N ALA A 498 13.60 -14.28 8.73
CA ALA A 498 12.15 -14.53 8.87
C ALA A 498 11.84 -15.98 9.30
N THR A 499 12.63 -16.96 8.87
CA THR A 499 12.33 -18.39 9.04
C THR A 499 12.54 -18.91 10.47
N LYS A 500 13.36 -18.22 11.29
CA LYS A 500 13.58 -18.60 12.70
C LYS A 500 12.37 -18.37 13.63
N MET A 501 11.35 -17.63 13.18
CA MET A 501 10.12 -17.46 13.97
C MET A 501 9.09 -18.58 13.71
N GLU A 502 9.07 -19.16 12.50
CA GLU A 502 8.10 -20.22 12.15
C GLU A 502 8.63 -21.64 12.37
N SER A 503 9.94 -21.89 12.26
CA SER A 503 10.49 -23.25 12.50
C SER A 503 10.34 -23.72 13.94
N ASN A 504 10.27 -22.80 14.92
CA ASN A 504 9.98 -23.14 16.32
C ASN A 504 8.51 -23.51 16.57
N SER A 505 7.61 -23.33 15.59
CA SER A 505 6.18 -23.61 15.73
C SER A 505 5.74 -24.92 15.06
N HIS A 506 6.59 -25.57 14.26
CA HIS A 506 6.25 -26.76 13.48
C HIS A 506 6.99 -28.05 13.87
N GLU A 507 7.87 -28.02 14.87
CA GLU A 507 8.51 -29.23 15.42
C GLU A 507 8.01 -29.64 16.82
N ARG A 508 6.86 -29.11 17.26
CA ARG A 508 6.26 -29.53 18.54
C ARG A 508 4.84 -30.06 18.32
N GLY A 509 4.77 -31.24 17.71
CA GLY A 509 3.50 -31.91 17.43
C GLY A 509 3.69 -33.35 17.00
N ASP A 510 4.20 -34.20 17.89
CA ASP A 510 3.82 -35.61 18.04
C ASP A 510 4.70 -36.28 19.12
N GLU A 511 4.46 -35.97 20.40
CA GLU A 511 4.92 -36.84 21.49
C GLU A 511 3.82 -37.00 22.57
N ASN A 512 3.73 -38.24 23.05
CA ASN A 512 2.66 -38.86 23.83
C ASN A 512 2.58 -38.27 25.26
N PRO A 513 1.40 -37.98 25.87
CA PRO A 513 1.27 -37.27 27.15
C PRO A 513 1.71 -38.03 28.42
N ALA A 514 2.48 -39.12 28.29
CA ALA A 514 2.83 -40.00 29.41
C ALA A 514 4.25 -39.80 29.97
N ASP A 515 5.16 -39.14 29.24
CA ASP A 515 6.57 -39.00 29.64
C ASP A 515 6.95 -37.64 30.27
N GLU A 516 6.06 -36.64 30.22
CA GLU A 516 6.37 -35.28 30.72
C GLU A 516 6.37 -35.20 32.25
N LYS A 517 5.79 -36.20 32.94
CA LYS A 517 5.70 -36.23 34.40
C LYS A 517 6.99 -36.68 35.11
N GLN A 518 7.99 -37.14 34.37
CA GLN A 518 9.26 -37.62 34.94
C GLN A 518 10.43 -36.63 34.76
N LYS A 519 10.28 -35.60 33.91
CA LYS A 519 11.31 -34.56 33.68
C LYS A 519 11.13 -33.30 34.56
N LEU A 520 9.97 -33.12 35.18
CA LEU A 520 9.66 -31.91 35.98
C LEU A 520 10.15 -31.96 37.44
N ASP A 521 10.65 -33.10 37.93
CA ASP A 521 11.14 -33.25 39.32
C ASP A 521 12.66 -33.03 39.49
N LEU A 522 13.39 -32.66 38.42
CA LEU A 522 14.86 -32.54 38.45
C LEU A 522 15.42 -31.12 38.33
N LEU A 523 14.57 -30.09 38.20
CA LEU A 523 15.01 -28.70 37.97
C LEU A 523 14.62 -27.70 39.07
N SER A 524 14.28 -28.17 40.27
CA SER A 524 14.04 -27.31 41.42
C SER A 524 15.11 -27.48 42.49
N PHE A 525 16.35 -27.10 42.21
CA PHE A 525 17.35 -26.84 43.26
C PHE A 525 18.45 -25.93 42.70
N THR A 526 18.28 -24.62 42.90
CA THR A 526 19.30 -23.70 43.46
C THR A 526 18.77 -22.26 43.41
N ASP A 527 18.44 -21.77 44.59
CA ASP A 527 18.12 -20.38 44.89
C ASP A 527 19.41 -19.58 45.24
N ASN A 528 19.26 -18.26 45.13
CA ASN A 528 19.93 -17.17 45.87
C ASN A 528 21.18 -16.48 45.29
N LEU A 529 21.02 -15.18 45.03
CA LEU A 529 21.72 -14.01 45.65
C LEU A 529 21.49 -12.77 44.75
N SER A 530 20.55 -11.87 45.06
CA SER A 530 20.64 -10.66 45.92
C SER A 530 21.41 -9.47 45.33
N GLN A 531 20.77 -8.27 45.41
CA GLN A 531 21.34 -6.91 45.48
C GLN A 531 21.94 -6.34 44.17
N SER A 532 21.94 -5.05 43.84
CA SER A 532 21.41 -3.79 44.43
C SER A 532 21.75 -2.66 43.44
N SER A 533 21.00 -1.57 43.47
CA SER A 533 21.24 -0.31 42.76
C SER A 533 22.48 0.46 43.28
N ILE A 534 23.21 1.20 42.42
CA ILE A 534 24.01 2.41 42.76
C ILE A 534 24.31 3.27 41.50
N ARG A 535 24.41 4.58 41.73
CA ARG A 535 24.52 5.77 40.85
C ARG A 535 25.98 6.18 40.52
N LEU A 536 26.10 7.15 39.58
CA LEU A 536 27.10 8.25 39.43
C LEU A 536 28.43 7.88 38.71
N SER A 537 29.10 8.69 37.86
CA SER A 537 29.13 10.14 37.54
C SER A 537 29.69 10.40 36.12
N ILE A 538 29.46 11.61 35.59
CA ILE A 538 29.93 12.11 34.27
C ILE A 538 31.20 12.97 34.44
N TYR A 539 32.10 12.96 33.42
CA TYR A 539 32.86 14.06 32.76
C TYR A 539 34.39 13.80 32.55
N PRO A 540 35.06 14.38 31.52
CA PRO A 540 34.55 15.31 30.50
C PRO A 540 34.79 14.93 29.02
N SER A 541 33.93 15.56 28.22
CA SER A 541 34.02 15.89 26.80
C SER A 541 35.40 16.34 26.29
N CYS A 542 35.78 15.90 25.09
CA CYS A 542 36.66 16.67 24.21
C CYS A 542 35.81 17.67 23.40
N SER A 543 35.99 18.96 23.68
CA SER A 543 35.50 20.09 22.87
C SER A 543 36.54 20.49 21.80
N PRO A 544 36.15 21.28 20.77
CA PRO A 544 36.85 21.34 19.48
C PRO A 544 37.87 22.49 19.38
N LYS A 545 38.86 22.34 18.48
CA LYS A 545 39.52 23.47 17.79
C LYS A 545 39.81 23.08 16.33
N PRO A 546 39.37 23.87 15.33
CA PRO A 546 39.81 23.71 13.96
C PRO A 546 41.08 24.53 13.72
N SER A 547 42.10 23.92 13.12
CA SER A 547 43.16 24.66 12.42
C SER A 547 43.34 24.07 11.03
N SER A 548 42.93 24.87 10.05
CA SER A 548 43.25 24.84 8.62
C SER A 548 44.35 23.88 8.15
N SER A 549 43.96 22.90 7.33
CA SER A 549 44.46 22.70 5.96
C SER A 549 43.90 21.39 5.37
N SER A 550 43.09 21.52 4.30
CA SER A 550 42.77 20.52 3.25
C SER A 550 42.81 19.01 3.61
N PRO A 551 41.66 18.33 3.78
CA PRO A 551 41.62 16.90 4.07
C PRO A 551 41.78 16.01 2.83
N LEU A 552 42.83 15.18 2.80
CA LEU A 552 42.89 13.97 1.97
C LEU A 552 41.94 12.92 2.57
N ARG A 553 40.87 12.61 1.85
CA ARG A 553 39.82 11.65 2.27
C ARG A 553 40.27 10.20 2.05
N ALA A 554 40.41 9.42 3.12
CA ALA A 554 40.30 7.97 3.05
C ALA A 554 38.81 7.59 3.22
N THR A 555 38.26 6.89 2.23
CA THR A 555 36.86 6.44 2.21
C THR A 555 36.83 4.93 1.98
N THR A 556 36.00 4.27 2.81
CA THR A 556 35.57 2.85 2.84
C THR A 556 36.49 1.82 3.48
N TRP A 557 36.14 1.43 4.72
CA TRP A 557 36.39 0.09 5.28
C TRP A 557 35.24 -0.82 4.80
N SER A 558 35.56 -2.03 4.34
CA SER A 558 34.55 -3.05 4.03
C SER A 558 34.39 -3.96 5.24
N SER A 559 33.16 -4.14 5.72
CA SER A 559 32.84 -5.09 6.81
C SER A 559 32.89 -6.55 6.39
N ASP A 560 33.15 -6.82 5.11
CA ASP A 560 32.88 -8.12 4.52
C ASP A 560 34.06 -9.11 4.66
N ASP A 561 35.23 -8.63 5.10
CA ASP A 561 36.45 -9.43 5.27
C ASP A 561 36.95 -9.42 6.73
N TYR A 562 36.04 -9.61 7.70
CA TYR A 562 36.36 -9.74 9.12
C TYR A 562 36.26 -11.20 9.59
N LYS A 563 37.32 -11.70 10.22
CA LYS A 563 37.30 -13.02 10.88
C LYS A 563 37.97 -12.93 12.24
N ALA A 564 37.23 -13.30 13.29
CA ALA A 564 37.81 -13.58 14.60
C ALA A 564 37.79 -15.08 14.84
N THR A 565 38.92 -15.59 15.33
CA THR A 565 39.06 -16.98 15.77
C THR A 565 39.62 -16.97 17.18
N HIS A 566 38.96 -17.71 18.06
CA HIS A 566 39.41 -17.92 19.44
C HIS A 566 40.03 -19.31 19.56
N ASP A 567 41.10 -19.37 20.33
CA ASP A 567 41.72 -20.60 20.80
C ASP A 567 41.94 -20.48 22.31
N THR A 568 42.15 -21.60 23.01
CA THR A 568 42.14 -21.69 24.49
C THR A 568 42.96 -20.64 25.26
N HIS A 569 43.96 -20.01 24.62
CA HIS A 569 44.86 -19.03 25.23
C HIS A 569 45.07 -17.75 24.40
N SER A 570 44.34 -17.57 23.29
CA SER A 570 44.53 -16.40 22.41
C SER A 570 43.30 -16.09 21.57
N ILE A 571 43.09 -14.81 21.29
CA ILE A 571 42.11 -14.34 20.30
C ILE A 571 42.86 -13.72 19.13
N ARG A 572 42.58 -14.20 17.92
CA ARG A 572 43.12 -13.63 16.69
C ARG A 572 42.03 -12.95 15.91
N TRP A 573 42.32 -11.72 15.49
CA TRP A 573 41.49 -10.96 14.58
C TRP A 573 42.22 -10.74 13.25
N GLU A 574 41.51 -10.94 12.15
CA GLU A 574 41.97 -10.67 10.79
C GLU A 574 41.04 -9.66 10.13
N PHE A 575 41.64 -8.61 9.55
CA PHE A 575 40.92 -7.55 8.83
C PHE A 575 41.66 -7.18 7.54
N THR A 576 40.89 -6.90 6.48
CA THR A 576 41.43 -6.42 5.19
C THR A 576 41.12 -4.93 5.00
N VAL A 577 42.14 -4.14 4.66
CA VAL A 577 41.99 -2.69 4.46
C VAL A 577 42.20 -2.34 2.99
N LYS A 578 41.20 -1.70 2.36
CA LYS A 578 41.26 -1.23 0.95
C LYS A 578 41.11 0.30 0.89
N GLY A 579 42.18 1.01 0.53
CA GLY A 579 42.14 2.47 0.39
C GLY A 579 41.73 2.92 -1.02
N ARG A 580 40.87 3.94 -1.15
CA ARG A 580 40.33 4.40 -2.44
C ARG A 580 41.20 5.42 -3.19
N ASN A 581 42.29 5.95 -2.61
CA ASN A 581 43.22 6.91 -3.24
C ASN A 581 44.56 7.01 -2.46
N GLY A 582 45.49 6.06 -2.67
CA GLY A 582 46.77 6.02 -1.95
C GLY A 582 46.66 5.25 -0.62
N VAL A 583 47.55 4.28 -0.42
CA VAL A 583 47.45 3.22 0.60
C VAL A 583 48.75 3.19 1.42
N PRO A 584 48.69 2.81 2.70
CA PRO A 584 49.85 2.65 3.56
C PRO A 584 51.01 1.83 2.99
N GLY A 585 52.22 2.40 2.89
CA GLY A 585 53.45 1.61 2.92
C GLY A 585 53.70 0.97 4.30
N PRO A 586 54.69 0.07 4.42
CA PRO A 586 54.97 -0.64 5.67
C PRO A 586 55.30 0.39 6.77
N GLY A 587 54.41 0.46 7.75
CA GLY A 587 54.56 1.34 8.90
C GLY A 587 54.17 0.56 10.14
N ASN A 588 54.82 0.87 11.26
CA ASN A 588 54.46 0.28 12.53
C ASN A 588 53.04 0.75 12.90
N PHE A 589 52.20 -0.21 13.29
CA PHE A 589 50.89 0.06 13.86
C PHE A 589 51.00 -0.17 15.36
N ALA A 590 50.56 0.80 16.16
CA ALA A 590 50.48 0.67 17.60
C ALA A 590 49.01 0.51 17.99
N ALA A 591 48.70 -0.51 18.77
CA ALA A 591 47.37 -0.70 19.32
C ALA A 591 47.39 -0.80 20.84
N SER A 592 46.41 -0.17 21.48
CA SER A 592 46.17 -0.28 22.92
C SER A 592 44.74 -0.72 23.17
N CYS A 593 44.57 -1.74 24.01
CA CYS A 593 43.27 -2.17 24.52
C CYS A 593 43.10 -1.66 25.94
N HIS A 594 41.90 -1.16 26.27
CA HIS A 594 41.52 -0.75 27.60
C HIS A 594 40.22 -1.45 28.02
N GLY A 595 40.26 -2.04 29.23
CA GLY A 595 39.06 -2.52 29.94
C GLY A 595 38.40 -3.78 29.38
N LEU A 596 39.10 -4.93 29.38
CA LEU A 596 38.46 -6.23 29.15
C LEU A 596 38.30 -6.98 30.47
N GLN A 597 37.08 -7.42 30.79
CA GLN A 597 36.81 -8.44 31.81
C GLN A 597 36.07 -9.60 31.12
N VAL A 598 36.66 -10.79 31.13
CA VAL A 598 36.03 -11.99 30.56
C VAL A 598 35.45 -12.81 31.72
N ILE A 599 34.13 -12.97 31.75
CA ILE A 599 33.40 -13.60 32.87
C ILE A 599 32.79 -14.97 32.47
N SER A 600 33.07 -15.49 31.27
CA SER A 600 32.49 -16.77 30.80
C SER A 600 33.34 -17.42 29.70
N ASP A 601 33.36 -18.76 29.67
CA ASP A 601 34.03 -19.57 28.65
C ASP A 601 33.33 -19.54 27.27
N ASP A 602 32.07 -19.06 27.21
CA ASP A 602 31.30 -18.92 25.97
C ASP A 602 31.28 -17.46 25.48
N LEU A 603 32.39 -17.03 24.85
CA LEU A 603 32.47 -15.76 24.15
C LEU A 603 31.81 -15.87 22.75
N ASP A 604 30.62 -15.30 22.59
CA ASP A 604 29.97 -15.16 21.28
C ASP A 604 30.67 -14.04 20.47
N LEU A 605 31.59 -14.43 19.58
CA LEU A 605 32.43 -13.53 18.79
C LEU A 605 31.76 -12.97 17.52
N THR A 606 30.45 -13.16 17.36
CA THR A 606 29.72 -12.84 16.12
C THR A 606 29.36 -11.36 15.93
N GLY A 607 29.54 -10.53 16.97
CA GLY A 607 29.26 -9.09 16.90
C GLY A 607 30.16 -8.37 15.88
N LYS A 608 29.60 -7.60 14.96
CA LYS A 608 30.41 -6.80 14.02
C LYS A 608 31.00 -5.58 14.74
N PRO A 609 32.31 -5.29 14.60
CA PRO A 609 32.89 -4.09 15.18
C PRO A 609 32.40 -2.82 14.45
N ASP A 610 32.03 -1.81 15.24
CA ASP A 610 31.78 -0.45 14.75
C ASP A 610 33.11 0.29 14.65
N PHE A 611 33.40 0.83 13.47
CA PHE A 611 34.62 1.59 13.22
C PHE A 611 34.31 3.08 13.21
N GLU A 612 34.93 3.82 14.12
CA GLU A 612 34.79 5.27 14.23
C GLU A 612 36.14 5.96 14.07
N ARG A 613 36.15 7.08 13.33
CA ARG A 613 37.38 7.85 13.09
C ARG A 613 37.54 8.88 14.20
N CYS A 614 38.55 8.73 15.06
CA CYS A 614 38.81 9.70 16.11
C CYS A 614 39.51 10.96 15.59
N ASN A 615 40.51 10.81 14.71
CA ASN A 615 41.23 11.94 14.09
C ASN A 615 41.92 11.54 12.78
N ASP A 616 42.80 12.40 12.24
CA ASP A 616 43.43 12.16 10.94
C ASP A 616 44.40 10.97 10.90
N THR A 617 44.91 10.54 12.06
CA THR A 617 45.96 9.51 12.18
C THR A 617 45.57 8.30 13.05
N ALA A 618 44.40 8.33 13.70
CA ALA A 618 43.93 7.29 14.61
C ALA A 618 42.49 6.87 14.29
N TYR A 619 42.28 5.56 14.29
CA TYR A 619 40.97 4.93 14.08
C TYR A 619 40.67 4.03 15.27
N GLU A 620 39.41 4.03 15.69
CA GLU A 620 38.93 3.24 16.83
C GLU A 620 37.94 2.20 16.32
N ALA A 621 38.18 0.94 16.70
CA ALA A 621 37.24 -0.14 16.48
C ALA A 621 36.63 -0.50 17.84
N ARG A 622 35.30 -0.41 17.94
CA ARG A 622 34.55 -0.82 19.14
C ARG A 622 33.77 -2.07 18.83
N GLN A 623 33.93 -3.08 19.67
CA GLN A 623 33.19 -4.33 19.54
C GLN A 623 32.45 -4.63 20.84
N TYR A 624 31.16 -4.92 20.71
CA TYR A 624 30.27 -5.19 21.83
C TYR A 624 30.19 -6.69 22.08
N PHE A 625 30.44 -7.11 23.32
CA PHE A 625 30.28 -8.50 23.74
C PHE A 625 29.41 -8.52 25.00
N SER A 626 28.25 -9.17 24.95
CA SER A 626 27.43 -9.48 26.13
C SER A 626 27.17 -8.29 27.10
N GLY A 627 27.03 -7.07 26.57
CA GLY A 627 26.74 -5.88 27.39
C GLY A 627 27.95 -5.13 27.97
N GLU A 628 29.19 -5.60 27.75
CA GLU A 628 30.42 -4.85 28.05
C GLU A 628 31.17 -4.51 26.74
N TYR A 629 31.92 -3.40 26.74
CA TYR A 629 32.57 -2.86 25.54
C TYR A 629 34.07 -3.14 25.53
N THR A 630 34.57 -3.60 24.38
CA THR A 630 36.02 -3.65 24.10
C THR A 630 36.37 -2.56 23.10
N THR A 631 37.36 -1.73 23.43
CA THR A 631 37.85 -0.69 22.53
C THR A 631 39.26 -1.02 22.09
N VAL A 632 39.47 -1.14 20.77
CA VAL A 632 40.78 -1.31 20.15
C VAL A 632 41.10 -0.05 19.37
N GLU A 633 42.03 0.76 19.89
CA GLU A 633 42.56 1.91 19.14
C GLU A 633 43.73 1.43 18.28
N VAL A 634 43.70 1.71 16.98
CA VAL A 634 44.82 1.43 16.07
C VAL A 634 45.37 2.77 15.56
N ARG A 635 46.61 3.07 15.95
CA ARG A 635 47.37 4.22 15.44
C ARG A 635 48.40 3.78 14.42
N ARG A 636 48.52 4.54 13.34
CA ARG A 636 49.57 4.38 12.34
C ARG A 636 50.67 5.40 12.59
N THR A 637 51.94 4.97 12.62
CA THR A 637 53.03 5.89 12.99
C THR A 637 53.87 6.47 11.85
N ASP A 638 53.91 5.97 10.60
CA ASP A 638 54.75 6.58 9.53
C ASP A 638 54.29 6.38 8.06
N TYR A 639 54.68 7.31 7.18
CA TYR A 639 54.41 7.41 5.71
C TYR A 639 55.66 7.01 4.88
N PRO A 640 55.55 6.12 3.87
CA PRO A 640 55.37 6.60 2.48
C PRO A 640 54.54 5.68 1.55
N ASP A 641 54.16 6.19 0.37
CA ASP A 641 53.20 5.64 -0.61
C ASP A 641 53.81 4.67 -1.63
N LEU A 642 53.12 3.55 -1.94
CA LEU A 642 52.99 2.90 -3.27
C LEU A 642 52.18 1.56 -3.21
N GLY A 643 50.90 1.58 -3.62
CA GLY A 643 50.36 0.66 -4.65
C GLY A 643 49.70 -0.72 -4.38
N LYS A 644 49.50 -1.27 -3.17
CA LYS A 644 48.91 -2.64 -2.99
C LYS A 644 47.99 -2.84 -1.76
N GLU A 645 47.08 -3.81 -1.81
CA GLU A 645 46.18 -4.23 -0.70
C GLU A 645 46.96 -4.90 0.45
N VAL A 646 46.55 -4.66 1.71
CA VAL A 646 47.21 -5.17 2.92
C VAL A 646 46.20 -5.86 3.84
N GLN A 647 46.49 -7.11 4.20
CA GLN A 647 45.80 -7.83 5.26
C GLN A 647 46.57 -7.65 6.57
N ILE A 648 45.88 -7.26 7.65
CA ILE A 648 46.45 -7.05 8.98
C ILE A 648 45.87 -8.12 9.90
N SER A 649 46.74 -8.89 10.54
CA SER A 649 46.37 -9.80 11.63
C SER A 649 46.89 -9.27 12.96
N ALA A 650 46.01 -9.32 13.97
CA ALA A 650 46.33 -8.96 15.34
C ALA A 650 46.01 -10.15 16.24
N THR A 651 46.97 -10.56 17.08
CA THR A 651 46.75 -11.62 18.07
C THR A 651 46.88 -11.02 19.45
N ALA A 652 45.92 -11.27 20.33
CA ALA A 652 46.07 -10.96 21.75
C ALA A 652 46.10 -12.27 22.54
N ASN A 653 47.14 -12.41 23.34
CA ASN A 653 47.30 -13.55 24.24
C ASN A 653 46.75 -13.16 25.61
N TYR A 654 46.02 -14.08 26.23
CA TYR A 654 45.57 -13.92 27.61
C TYR A 654 45.96 -15.16 28.41
N THR A 655 46.28 -14.96 29.68
CA THR A 655 46.53 -16.05 30.64
C THR A 655 45.31 -16.23 31.51
N SER A 656 44.66 -17.39 31.42
CA SER A 656 43.61 -17.78 32.36
C SER A 656 44.23 -18.25 33.67
N THR A 657 43.76 -17.73 34.81
CA THR A 657 44.08 -18.24 36.14
C THR A 657 42.85 -18.96 36.68
N ASN A 658 43.02 -20.19 37.18
CA ASN A 658 42.01 -21.22 37.47
C ASN A 658 40.90 -20.89 38.49
N ASP A 659 40.19 -19.76 38.37
CA ASP A 659 38.98 -19.45 39.15
C ASP A 659 38.12 -18.45 38.37
N ASN A 660 37.43 -18.86 37.29
CA ASN A 660 36.37 -18.15 36.54
C ASN A 660 36.44 -16.62 36.36
N ILE A 661 37.63 -16.03 36.50
CA ILE A 661 37.92 -14.60 36.41
C ILE A 661 39.29 -14.49 35.74
N VAL A 662 39.29 -14.22 34.45
CA VAL A 662 40.51 -13.91 33.70
C VAL A 662 40.87 -12.44 33.97
N ASN A 663 41.61 -12.17 35.04
CA ASN A 663 42.28 -10.88 35.20
C ASN A 663 43.59 -10.89 34.39
N GLY A 664 43.46 -10.76 33.07
CA GLY A 664 44.58 -10.73 32.15
C GLY A 664 44.78 -9.35 31.54
N HIS A 665 45.97 -8.78 31.71
CA HIS A 665 46.41 -7.70 30.82
C HIS A 665 46.65 -8.28 29.43
N LEU A 666 45.78 -7.96 28.47
CA LEU A 666 45.98 -8.29 27.07
C LEU A 666 47.20 -7.54 26.54
N LYS A 667 48.29 -8.29 26.31
CA LYS A 667 49.39 -7.82 25.47
C LYS A 667 49.09 -8.27 24.04
N PHE A 668 48.93 -7.32 23.13
CA PHE A 668 48.94 -7.62 21.71
C PHE A 668 50.31 -8.21 21.35
N GLY A 669 50.31 -9.46 20.93
CA GLY A 669 51.47 -10.14 20.39
C GLY A 669 51.51 -9.91 18.88
N ASP A 670 52.61 -9.34 18.42
CA ASP A 670 53.09 -9.19 17.04
C ASP A 670 52.03 -9.00 15.94
N PHE A 671 52.00 -7.78 15.39
CA PHE A 671 51.28 -7.50 14.16
C PHE A 671 52.03 -8.08 12.96
N GLN A 672 51.35 -8.91 12.17
CA GLN A 672 51.86 -9.36 10.88
C GLN A 672 51.02 -8.78 9.73
N THR A 673 51.70 -8.15 8.79
CA THR A 673 51.09 -7.63 7.57
C THR A 673 51.47 -8.53 6.39
N LYS A 674 50.47 -9.05 5.67
CA LYS A 674 50.70 -9.88 4.48
C LYS A 674 50.10 -9.20 3.24
N PHE A 675 50.92 -9.04 2.21
CA PHE A 675 50.48 -8.49 0.93
C PHE A 675 49.88 -9.60 0.07
N ILE A 676 48.67 -9.39 -0.44
CA ILE A 676 47.98 -10.34 -1.32
C ILE A 676 48.16 -9.83 -2.76
N SER A 677 48.97 -10.50 -3.58
CA SER A 677 49.10 -10.18 -5.01
C SER A 677 48.60 -11.33 -5.89
N THR A 678 47.67 -11.04 -6.80
CA THR A 678 47.42 -11.87 -7.99
C THR A 678 48.45 -11.54 -9.08
N PRO A 679 49.07 -12.53 -9.75
CA PRO A 679 49.89 -12.26 -10.91
C PRO A 679 48.99 -11.95 -12.12
N ILE A 680 49.31 -10.87 -12.83
CA ILE A 680 48.80 -10.59 -14.17
C ILE A 680 49.81 -11.25 -15.12
N GLU A 681 49.46 -12.39 -15.72
CA GLU A 681 50.16 -12.86 -16.92
C GLU A 681 49.74 -11.97 -18.11
N GLY A 682 50.74 -11.54 -18.88
CA GLY A 682 50.60 -10.67 -20.04
C GLY A 682 50.40 -11.43 -21.36
#